data_AF-A0A1M3N9J9-F1
#
_entry.id   AF-A0A1M3N9J9-F1
#
_cell.length_a   1.000
_cell.length_b   1.000
_cell.length_c   1.000
_cell.angle_alpha   90.00
_cell.angle_beta   90.00
_cell.angle_gamma   90.00
#
_symmetry.space_group_name_H-M   'P 1'
#
loop_
_entity.id
_entity.type
_entity.pdbx_description
1 polymer ?
#
loop_
_entity_poly.entity_id
_entity_poly.type
_entity_poly.pdbx_seq_one_letter_code
_entity_poly.pdbx_strand_id
1 'polypeptide(L)'
;MKPFLDLFPQNDFSLIAVVLLMPLLGAFVNGVFGRRLGKPAVRMMALSAVGVSFAAAIATFVALNGAVDAAHAANGEPAHTKLAWLAWEWMRVSGPNGSKIAIDLKFSVDALSGVMMLVVTGVGFLIHVYSTEYMASDKGYWRFFCYLNLFIFSMLVLILGDSLPVLFIGWEGVGLCSYLLIGFWYGKMPNAAAGKKAFIANRIGDFGLIVAMFLLVVYCGALDWDGIQRHANDLVALTDRPGAINLWPIGGGRFEDFVIGGLRIPLHYLQPDKPWTITAATAVGLMLFLGATGKSAQLPLYVWLPDAMAGPTPVSALIHAATMVTAGIYLICRLSFVFVLSPAAMIVVAFTGAATALLAATIAVVQTDIKRVLAYSTVSQLGFMVLGVGVGAFTAGFFHVFTHAFFKACLFLGAGSVIHAMHARVHDEAASQDMRNMGGLKKYMPLTYGTFLASTLCIIGFPLTSGFFSKDEILARVLIETPSGVKLANAAAPWQWPSWAPWVLWTMGVLAATLTAFYMMRLVFQTFWGEFRGWTIGRPSQLPKTAHEEHGHTEYEAGEDGDEDHHEHHDDLSQPGAPPHESPRTMTIPLLILAAAAIVAGIFNPAAIKLVVSTFSFLPLEHWLDPVFKDAARGIVTADHHTAHTRELISTAGAFTAFAAGSGVAYWVYVKEAGRPARELMLKVPRLYRLVLEKWRVDELYDKTVVSGVDALADTAASVDQGIIDFILARLTALIVAATGTVLRVIQNGVVHVYAAVMVVGMVGLGWFFVEPHADFTVVEQNGDYTLQAGSGPGYEFRWYPDATKEPQTKDFSVSDNLKVHVADGKSQTVKLEVKNAFGRIGTKAYTITRPASPISGAGTVQIREQ
;
A
#
# COMPACT_ATOMS: atom_id res chain seq x y z
N MET A 1 -30.65 -13.19 -25.75
CA MET A 1 -29.27 -12.67 -25.57
C MET A 1 -28.94 -11.57 -26.57
N LYS A 2 -29.13 -11.78 -27.88
CA LYS A 2 -29.03 -10.73 -28.91
C LYS A 2 -29.75 -9.41 -28.56
N PRO A 3 -31.06 -9.41 -28.21
CA PRO A 3 -31.76 -8.18 -27.81
C PRO A 3 -31.21 -7.49 -26.55
N PHE A 4 -30.50 -8.22 -25.67
CA PHE A 4 -29.90 -7.66 -24.46
C PHE A 4 -28.55 -6.98 -24.76
N LEU A 5 -27.75 -7.56 -25.65
CA LEU A 5 -26.51 -6.93 -26.16
C LEU A 5 -26.81 -5.81 -27.16
N ASP A 6 -27.98 -5.80 -27.80
CA ASP A 6 -28.45 -4.68 -28.60
C ASP A 6 -28.84 -3.47 -27.72
N LEU A 7 -29.38 -3.73 -26.51
CA LEU A 7 -29.67 -2.72 -25.49
C LEU A 7 -28.40 -2.20 -24.79
N PHE A 8 -27.38 -3.06 -24.66
CA PHE A 8 -26.10 -2.74 -24.02
C PHE A 8 -24.94 -3.18 -24.91
N PRO A 9 -24.42 -2.29 -25.79
CA PRO A 9 -23.30 -2.61 -26.66
C PRO A 9 -22.05 -3.01 -25.87
N GLN A 10 -21.24 -3.93 -26.40
CA GLN A 10 -20.06 -4.46 -25.68
C GLN A 10 -19.02 -3.39 -25.32
N ASN A 11 -18.85 -2.37 -26.16
CA ASN A 11 -17.89 -1.28 -25.96
C ASN A 11 -18.45 -0.10 -25.13
N ASP A 12 -19.76 -0.11 -24.85
CA ASP A 12 -20.45 0.89 -24.03
C ASP A 12 -21.51 0.22 -23.14
N PHE A 13 -21.04 -0.74 -22.33
CA PHE A 13 -21.89 -1.62 -21.55
C PHE A 13 -22.32 -0.95 -20.23
N SER A 14 -23.29 -0.03 -20.33
CA SER A 14 -23.71 0.85 -19.22
C SER A 14 -24.29 0.14 -17.99
N LEU A 15 -24.64 -1.15 -18.06
CA LEU A 15 -25.08 -1.94 -16.90
C LEU A 15 -23.99 -2.05 -15.81
N ILE A 16 -22.71 -1.93 -16.18
CA ILE A 16 -21.59 -1.82 -15.22
C ILE A 16 -21.79 -0.63 -14.28
N ALA A 17 -22.34 0.48 -14.78
CA ALA A 17 -22.63 1.66 -13.96
C ALA A 17 -23.66 1.33 -12.86
N VAL A 18 -24.65 0.48 -13.12
CA VAL A 18 -25.64 0.05 -12.12
C VAL A 18 -24.98 -0.79 -11.03
N VAL A 19 -24.10 -1.72 -11.41
CA VAL A 19 -23.34 -2.55 -10.46
C VAL A 19 -22.53 -1.66 -9.50
N LEU A 20 -21.89 -0.61 -10.01
CA LEU A 20 -21.04 0.31 -9.23
C LEU A 20 -21.85 1.33 -8.42
N LEU A 21 -22.82 2.01 -9.03
CA LEU A 21 -23.48 3.16 -8.44
C LEU A 21 -24.50 2.77 -7.37
N MET A 22 -25.06 1.55 -7.40
CA MET A 22 -26.06 1.14 -6.41
C MET A 22 -25.49 1.04 -4.98
N PRO A 23 -24.34 0.37 -4.72
CA PRO A 23 -23.70 0.42 -3.41
C PRO A 23 -23.27 1.83 -3.01
N LEU A 24 -22.78 2.65 -3.95
CA LEU A 24 -22.44 4.05 -3.66
C LEU A 24 -23.66 4.87 -3.23
N LEU A 25 -24.79 4.71 -3.91
CA LEU A 25 -26.05 5.34 -3.55
C LEU A 25 -26.51 4.89 -2.16
N GLY A 26 -26.41 3.59 -1.86
CA GLY A 26 -26.69 3.06 -0.53
C GLY A 26 -25.80 3.65 0.55
N ALA A 27 -24.51 3.85 0.27
CA ALA A 27 -23.58 4.52 1.19
C ALA A 27 -23.97 5.99 1.38
N PHE A 28 -24.25 6.72 0.30
CA PHE A 28 -24.63 8.12 0.32
C PHE A 28 -25.92 8.36 1.12
N VAL A 29 -26.99 7.61 0.82
CA VAL A 29 -28.28 7.76 1.50
C VAL A 29 -28.16 7.45 2.99
N ASN A 30 -27.50 6.35 3.35
CA ASN A 30 -27.30 5.99 4.76
C ASN A 30 -26.37 6.97 5.48
N GLY A 31 -25.34 7.50 4.81
CA GLY A 31 -24.41 8.46 5.39
C GLY A 31 -25.04 9.83 5.65
N VAL A 32 -25.79 10.37 4.69
CA VAL A 32 -26.39 11.71 4.76
C VAL A 32 -27.69 11.71 5.55
N PHE A 33 -28.60 10.77 5.26
CA PHE A 33 -29.95 10.76 5.82
C PHE A 33 -30.15 9.71 6.91
N GLY A 34 -29.24 8.74 7.08
CA GLY A 34 -29.47 7.57 7.95
C GLY A 34 -29.72 7.89 9.42
N ARG A 35 -29.18 9.01 9.94
CA ARG A 35 -29.51 9.47 11.31
C ARG A 35 -31.00 9.79 11.50
N ARG A 36 -31.69 10.19 10.43
CA ARG A 36 -33.10 10.61 10.44
C ARG A 36 -34.08 9.52 9.98
N LEU A 37 -33.60 8.53 9.23
CA LEU A 37 -34.45 7.52 8.56
C LEU A 37 -34.88 6.35 9.47
N GLY A 38 -34.24 6.17 10.63
CA GLY A 38 -34.48 5.02 11.53
C GLY A 38 -33.91 3.69 11.00
N LYS A 39 -33.78 2.70 11.88
CA LYS A 39 -33.14 1.39 11.56
C LYS A 39 -33.81 0.63 10.40
N PRO A 40 -35.15 0.56 10.28
CA PRO A 40 -35.79 -0.20 9.19
C PRO A 40 -35.47 0.34 7.80
N ALA A 41 -35.48 1.65 7.61
CA ALA A 41 -35.19 2.28 6.32
C ALA A 41 -33.71 2.18 5.95
N VAL A 42 -32.81 2.39 6.92
CA VAL A 42 -31.36 2.16 6.73
C VAL A 42 -31.08 0.73 6.28
N ARG A 43 -31.71 -0.25 6.95
CA ARG A 43 -31.60 -1.67 6.60
C ARG A 43 -32.11 -1.93 5.19
N MET A 44 -33.29 -1.41 4.84
CA MET A 44 -33.89 -1.58 3.51
C MET A 44 -32.98 -0.99 2.42
N MET A 45 -32.46 0.22 2.64
CA MET A 45 -31.54 0.86 1.69
C MET A 45 -30.23 0.07 1.54
N ALA A 46 -29.67 -0.41 2.64
CA ALA A 46 -28.43 -1.20 2.61
C ALA A 46 -28.60 -2.52 1.83
N LEU A 47 -29.66 -3.27 2.12
CA LEU A 47 -29.91 -4.55 1.46
C LEU A 47 -30.31 -4.39 -0.01
N SER A 48 -31.18 -3.43 -0.33
CA SER A 48 -31.60 -3.20 -1.71
C SER A 48 -30.46 -2.70 -2.60
N ALA A 49 -29.60 -1.81 -2.11
CA ALA A 49 -28.43 -1.32 -2.85
C ALA A 49 -27.52 -2.47 -3.32
N VAL A 50 -27.13 -3.35 -2.39
CA VAL A 50 -26.23 -4.48 -2.72
C VAL A 50 -26.98 -5.58 -3.46
N GLY A 51 -28.25 -5.83 -3.14
CA GLY A 51 -29.08 -6.83 -3.83
C GLY A 51 -29.30 -6.50 -5.30
N VAL A 52 -29.58 -5.23 -5.63
CA VAL A 52 -29.70 -4.76 -7.03
C VAL A 52 -28.36 -4.85 -7.75
N SER A 53 -27.26 -4.47 -7.08
CA SER A 53 -25.90 -4.63 -7.61
C SER A 53 -25.58 -6.09 -7.94
N PHE A 54 -25.94 -7.03 -7.06
CA PHE A 54 -25.76 -8.47 -7.28
C PHE A 54 -26.61 -8.99 -8.46
N ALA A 55 -27.87 -8.58 -8.56
CA ALA A 55 -28.71 -8.96 -9.71
C ALA A 55 -28.14 -8.43 -11.04
N ALA A 56 -27.66 -7.20 -11.06
CA ALA A 56 -26.98 -6.61 -12.21
C ALA A 56 -25.64 -7.30 -12.52
N ALA A 57 -24.91 -7.76 -11.50
CA ALA A 57 -23.68 -8.53 -11.66
C ALA A 57 -23.95 -9.89 -12.31
N ILE A 58 -25.01 -10.60 -11.91
CA ILE A 58 -25.44 -11.85 -12.55
C ILE A 58 -25.79 -11.61 -14.02
N ALA A 59 -26.61 -10.58 -14.31
CA ALA A 59 -26.97 -10.24 -15.68
C ALA A 59 -25.75 -9.87 -16.54
N THR A 60 -24.79 -9.14 -15.98
CA THR A 60 -23.52 -8.79 -16.62
C THR A 60 -22.67 -10.03 -16.89
N PHE A 61 -22.58 -10.96 -15.94
CA PHE A 61 -21.84 -12.22 -16.11
C PHE A 61 -22.45 -13.10 -17.21
N VAL A 62 -23.79 -13.21 -17.25
CA VAL A 62 -24.51 -13.93 -18.31
C VAL A 62 -24.27 -13.28 -19.68
N ALA A 63 -24.27 -11.95 -19.75
CA ALA A 63 -23.95 -11.22 -20.98
C ALA A 63 -22.50 -11.45 -21.43
N LEU A 64 -21.55 -11.48 -20.50
CA LEU A 64 -20.15 -11.80 -20.79
C LEU A 64 -20.00 -13.23 -21.32
N ASN A 65 -20.65 -14.22 -20.70
CA ASN A 65 -20.63 -15.60 -21.19
C ASN A 65 -21.15 -15.68 -22.63
N GLY A 66 -22.26 -14.99 -22.92
CA GLY A 66 -22.78 -14.91 -24.28
C GLY A 66 -21.86 -14.23 -25.29
N ALA A 67 -21.10 -13.21 -24.85
CA ALA A 67 -20.10 -12.55 -25.67
C ALA A 67 -18.90 -13.46 -25.97
N VAL A 68 -18.44 -14.22 -24.97
CA VAL A 68 -17.37 -15.22 -25.11
C VAL A 68 -17.78 -16.32 -26.09
N ASP A 69 -19.01 -16.86 -25.96
CA ASP A 69 -19.54 -17.89 -26.87
C ASP A 69 -19.59 -17.39 -28.32
N ALA A 70 -20.04 -16.15 -28.52
CA ALA A 70 -20.10 -15.52 -29.84
C ALA A 70 -18.69 -15.29 -30.44
N ALA A 71 -17.73 -14.83 -29.63
CA ALA A 71 -16.35 -14.64 -30.05
C ALA A 71 -15.69 -15.97 -30.41
N HIS A 72 -15.96 -17.03 -29.64
CA HIS A 72 -15.46 -18.37 -29.91
C HIS A 72 -16.02 -18.92 -31.23
N ALA A 73 -17.33 -18.74 -31.47
CA ALA A 73 -17.96 -19.13 -32.73
C ALA A 73 -17.41 -18.39 -33.96
N ALA A 74 -16.97 -17.14 -33.79
CA ALA A 74 -16.41 -16.32 -34.87
C ALA A 74 -14.93 -16.64 -35.18
N ASN A 75 -14.11 -16.84 -34.15
CA ASN A 75 -12.65 -16.93 -34.28
C ASN A 75 -12.11 -18.37 -34.25
N GLY A 76 -12.93 -19.37 -33.88
CA GLY A 76 -12.51 -20.77 -33.75
C GLY A 76 -11.61 -21.07 -32.53
N GLU A 77 -11.11 -20.05 -31.82
CA GLU A 77 -10.37 -20.17 -30.57
C GLU A 77 -10.99 -19.31 -29.44
N PRO A 78 -10.80 -19.68 -28.16
CA PRO A 78 -11.20 -18.83 -27.03
C PRO A 78 -10.41 -17.52 -27.05
N ALA A 79 -11.11 -16.40 -27.22
CA ALA A 79 -10.53 -15.05 -27.22
C ALA A 79 -10.75 -14.35 -25.88
N HIS A 80 -9.77 -13.55 -25.43
CA HIS A 80 -9.93 -12.68 -24.27
C HIS A 80 -10.98 -11.60 -24.57
N THR A 81 -12.19 -11.82 -24.08
CA THR A 81 -13.35 -10.96 -24.33
C THR A 81 -13.64 -10.13 -23.09
N LYS A 82 -13.89 -8.83 -23.27
CA LYS A 82 -14.27 -7.91 -22.19
C LYS A 82 -15.47 -7.06 -22.59
N LEU A 83 -16.36 -6.82 -21.62
CA LEU A 83 -17.40 -5.79 -21.70
C LEU A 83 -16.85 -4.52 -21.07
N ALA A 84 -16.92 -3.39 -21.76
CA ALA A 84 -16.34 -2.14 -21.27
C ALA A 84 -17.36 -1.01 -21.25
N TRP A 85 -17.23 -0.13 -20.26
CA TRP A 85 -17.98 1.10 -20.13
C TRP A 85 -17.02 2.25 -19.83
N LEU A 86 -16.97 3.24 -20.73
CA LEU A 86 -16.21 4.46 -20.53
C LEU A 86 -17.11 5.48 -19.84
N ALA A 87 -16.81 5.83 -18.60
CA ALA A 87 -17.58 6.84 -17.89
C ALA A 87 -17.25 8.24 -18.43
N TRP A 88 -15.96 8.61 -18.44
CA TRP A 88 -15.43 9.80 -19.10
C TRP A 88 -13.88 9.73 -19.16
N GLU A 89 -13.28 10.59 -19.97
CA GLU A 89 -11.82 10.80 -19.98
C GLU A 89 -11.40 11.65 -18.78
N TRP A 90 -10.55 11.13 -17.88
CA TRP A 90 -10.19 11.83 -16.64
C TRP A 90 -9.11 12.89 -16.87
N MET A 91 -7.97 12.52 -17.47
CA MET A 91 -6.88 13.45 -17.77
C MET A 91 -5.94 12.93 -18.86
N ARG A 92 -5.20 13.84 -19.51
CA ARG A 92 -4.11 13.50 -20.43
C ARG A 92 -2.76 13.90 -19.83
N VAL A 93 -1.80 13.00 -19.87
CA VAL A 93 -0.44 13.22 -19.37
C VAL A 93 0.55 13.05 -20.52
N SER A 94 1.56 13.91 -20.59
CA SER A 94 2.68 13.74 -21.51
C SER A 94 3.70 12.79 -20.91
N GLY A 95 3.97 11.67 -21.58
CA GLY A 95 5.02 10.72 -21.23
C GLY A 95 6.42 11.27 -21.54
N PRO A 96 7.49 10.57 -21.10
CA PRO A 96 8.87 11.05 -21.22
C PRO A 96 9.33 11.29 -22.67
N ASN A 97 8.72 10.59 -23.63
CA ASN A 97 9.03 10.71 -25.06
C ASN A 97 8.06 11.65 -25.81
N GLY A 98 7.28 12.45 -25.09
CA GLY A 98 6.23 13.30 -25.67
C GLY A 98 4.96 12.55 -26.10
N SER A 99 4.86 11.25 -25.78
CA SER A 99 3.64 10.45 -26.00
C SER A 99 2.50 10.98 -25.15
N LYS A 100 1.30 11.14 -25.73
CA LYS A 100 0.12 11.54 -24.97
C LYS A 100 -0.54 10.30 -24.40
N ILE A 101 -0.50 10.16 -23.07
CA ILE A 101 -1.13 9.08 -22.32
C ILE A 101 -2.49 9.58 -21.84
N ALA A 102 -3.57 9.03 -22.37
CA ALA A 102 -4.91 9.29 -21.86
C ALA A 102 -5.17 8.39 -20.64
N ILE A 103 -5.64 8.98 -19.56
CA ILE A 103 -6.10 8.28 -18.37
C ILE A 103 -7.61 8.41 -18.36
N ASP A 104 -8.27 7.32 -18.76
CA ASP A 104 -9.72 7.22 -18.83
C ASP A 104 -10.28 6.64 -17.54
N LEU A 105 -11.40 7.19 -17.05
CA LEU A 105 -12.21 6.50 -16.05
C LEU A 105 -13.08 5.45 -16.75
N LYS A 106 -12.44 4.34 -17.08
CA LYS A 106 -13.04 3.22 -17.81
C LYS A 106 -13.13 1.99 -16.91
N PHE A 107 -14.28 1.32 -16.98
CA PHE A 107 -14.54 0.09 -16.26
C PHE A 107 -14.73 -1.07 -17.24
N SER A 108 -14.21 -2.24 -16.94
CA SER A 108 -14.34 -3.43 -17.76
C SER A 108 -14.60 -4.70 -16.94
N VAL A 109 -15.39 -5.59 -17.52
CA VAL A 109 -15.69 -6.91 -16.99
C VAL A 109 -15.17 -7.95 -17.98
N ASP A 110 -14.21 -8.75 -17.53
CA ASP A 110 -13.69 -9.91 -18.24
C ASP A 110 -13.84 -11.17 -17.38
N ALA A 111 -13.27 -12.30 -17.81
CA ALA A 111 -13.42 -13.57 -17.10
C ALA A 111 -12.95 -13.49 -15.62
N LEU A 112 -11.85 -12.78 -15.36
CA LEU A 112 -11.27 -12.64 -14.02
C LEU A 112 -12.11 -11.69 -13.14
N SER A 113 -12.42 -10.48 -13.63
CA SER A 113 -13.21 -9.51 -12.86
C SER A 113 -14.67 -9.93 -12.74
N GLY A 114 -15.21 -10.70 -13.69
CA GLY A 114 -16.56 -11.26 -13.64
C GLY A 114 -16.77 -12.21 -12.47
N VAL A 115 -15.83 -13.13 -12.22
CA VAL A 115 -15.88 -14.02 -11.05
C VAL A 115 -15.77 -13.21 -9.75
N MET A 116 -14.81 -12.28 -9.66
CA MET A 116 -14.66 -11.44 -8.47
C MET A 116 -15.89 -10.56 -8.22
N MET A 117 -16.53 -10.03 -9.26
CA MET A 117 -17.73 -9.21 -9.15
C MET A 117 -18.87 -10.00 -8.51
N LEU A 118 -19.07 -11.26 -8.92
CA LEU A 118 -20.07 -12.15 -8.30
C LEU A 118 -19.73 -12.47 -6.83
N VAL A 119 -18.46 -12.73 -6.52
CA VAL A 119 -18.01 -12.99 -5.15
C VAL A 119 -18.23 -11.76 -4.25
N VAL A 120 -17.77 -10.58 -4.68
CA VAL A 120 -17.86 -9.33 -3.91
C VAL A 120 -19.31 -8.96 -3.64
N THR A 121 -20.18 -9.01 -4.65
CA THR A 121 -21.59 -8.64 -4.49
C THR A 121 -22.41 -9.74 -3.80
N GLY A 122 -22.17 -11.02 -4.12
CA GLY A 122 -22.90 -12.15 -3.55
C GLY A 122 -22.55 -12.44 -2.08
N VAL A 123 -21.26 -12.65 -1.78
CA VAL A 123 -20.80 -12.83 -0.39
C VAL A 123 -21.03 -11.54 0.40
N GLY A 124 -20.80 -10.38 -0.22
CA GLY A 124 -21.12 -9.08 0.36
C GLY A 124 -22.59 -8.97 0.77
N PHE A 125 -23.53 -9.36 -0.08
CA PHE A 125 -24.96 -9.35 0.23
C PHE A 125 -25.29 -10.24 1.44
N LEU A 126 -24.74 -11.46 1.50
CA LEU A 126 -24.95 -12.36 2.64
C LEU A 126 -24.40 -11.77 3.95
N ILE A 127 -23.26 -11.09 3.91
CA ILE A 127 -22.71 -10.37 5.06
C ILE A 127 -23.62 -9.20 5.47
N HIS A 128 -24.21 -8.47 4.51
CA HIS A 128 -25.17 -7.41 4.82
C HIS A 128 -26.40 -7.97 5.54
N VAL A 129 -26.97 -9.08 5.05
CA VAL A 129 -28.10 -9.77 5.68
C VAL A 129 -27.75 -10.18 7.12
N TYR A 130 -26.61 -10.85 7.32
CA TYR A 130 -26.14 -11.24 8.64
C TYR A 130 -25.98 -10.04 9.59
N SER A 131 -25.43 -8.95 9.08
CA SER A 131 -25.13 -7.76 9.88
C SER A 131 -26.38 -7.06 10.41
N THR A 132 -27.55 -7.28 9.79
CA THR A 132 -28.79 -6.63 10.21
C THR A 132 -29.19 -6.95 11.64
N GLU A 133 -28.95 -8.19 12.06
CA GLU A 133 -29.26 -8.69 13.39
C GLU A 133 -28.07 -8.52 14.34
N TYR A 134 -26.86 -8.83 13.86
CA TYR A 134 -25.65 -8.72 14.69
C TYR A 134 -25.44 -7.29 15.24
N MET A 135 -25.80 -6.26 14.46
CA MET A 135 -25.70 -4.85 14.85
C MET A 135 -27.02 -4.28 15.38
N ALA A 136 -28.07 -5.08 15.56
CA ALA A 136 -29.42 -4.57 15.84
C ALA A 136 -29.51 -3.71 17.11
N SER A 137 -28.71 -4.00 18.13
CA SER A 137 -28.64 -3.23 19.39
C SER A 137 -27.68 -2.03 19.33
N ASP A 138 -26.81 -1.94 18.32
CA ASP A 138 -25.78 -0.89 18.24
C ASP A 138 -26.40 0.48 17.87
N LYS A 139 -25.85 1.56 18.47
CA LYS A 139 -26.27 2.96 18.22
C LYS A 139 -25.79 3.47 16.85
N GLY A 140 -24.66 2.96 16.36
CA GLY A 140 -24.01 3.32 15.11
C GLY A 140 -24.52 2.59 13.87
N TYR A 141 -25.73 2.00 13.91
CA TYR A 141 -26.30 1.16 12.85
C TYR A 141 -26.24 1.78 11.44
N TRP A 142 -26.60 3.06 11.29
CA TRP A 142 -26.58 3.76 10.00
C TRP A 142 -25.17 3.99 9.46
N ARG A 143 -24.21 4.29 10.35
CA ARG A 143 -22.80 4.49 10.01
C ARG A 143 -22.18 3.17 9.56
N PHE A 144 -22.51 2.09 10.25
CA PHE A 144 -22.05 0.75 9.92
C PHE A 144 -22.42 0.36 8.48
N PHE A 145 -23.71 0.47 8.13
CA PHE A 145 -24.17 0.14 6.77
C PHE A 145 -23.72 1.15 5.70
N CYS A 146 -23.50 2.42 6.06
CA CYS A 146 -22.84 3.38 5.17
C CYS A 146 -21.44 2.89 4.76
N TYR A 147 -20.63 2.50 5.75
CA TYR A 147 -19.27 2.03 5.50
C TYR A 147 -19.23 0.66 4.81
N LEU A 148 -20.15 -0.25 5.13
CA LEU A 148 -20.26 -1.56 4.48
C LEU A 148 -20.57 -1.42 2.98
N ASN A 149 -21.52 -0.55 2.62
CA ASN A 149 -21.86 -0.23 1.24
C ASN A 149 -20.70 0.46 0.50
N LEU A 150 -20.03 1.42 1.17
CA LEU A 150 -18.87 2.12 0.61
C LEU A 150 -17.73 1.14 0.32
N PHE A 151 -17.54 0.13 1.17
CA PHE A 151 -16.56 -0.93 0.94
C PHE A 151 -16.86 -1.71 -0.33
N ILE A 152 -18.10 -2.19 -0.50
CA ILE A 152 -18.50 -2.92 -1.71
C ILE A 152 -18.27 -2.06 -2.95
N PHE A 153 -18.65 -0.77 -2.91
CA PHE A 153 -18.37 0.16 -3.98
C PHE A 153 -16.86 0.28 -4.29
N SER A 154 -16.03 0.57 -3.30
CA SER A 154 -14.58 0.72 -3.50
C SER A 154 -13.93 -0.55 -4.04
N MET A 155 -14.37 -1.73 -3.57
CA MET A 155 -13.89 -3.00 -4.08
C MET A 155 -14.33 -3.24 -5.53
N LEU A 156 -15.56 -2.86 -5.90
CA LEU A 156 -16.03 -2.94 -7.28
C LEU A 156 -15.23 -2.01 -8.20
N VAL A 157 -14.91 -0.78 -7.76
CA VAL A 157 -14.02 0.13 -8.52
C VAL A 157 -12.64 -0.50 -8.72
N LEU A 158 -12.10 -1.15 -7.70
CA LEU A 158 -10.79 -1.82 -7.75
C LEU A 158 -10.77 -2.93 -8.81
N ILE A 159 -11.74 -3.84 -8.78
CA ILE A 159 -11.75 -5.00 -9.67
C ILE A 159 -12.23 -4.66 -11.08
N LEU A 160 -13.12 -3.68 -11.25
CA LEU A 160 -13.65 -3.32 -12.55
C LEU A 160 -12.81 -2.27 -13.27
N GLY A 161 -11.79 -1.67 -12.66
CA GLY A 161 -10.95 -0.67 -13.33
C GLY A 161 -10.23 -1.24 -14.56
N ASP A 162 -10.30 -0.55 -15.70
CA ASP A 162 -9.59 -0.94 -16.94
C ASP A 162 -8.14 -0.38 -17.02
N SER A 163 -7.66 0.23 -15.93
CA SER A 163 -6.30 0.79 -15.82
C SER A 163 -5.82 0.86 -14.37
N LEU A 164 -4.50 0.98 -14.18
CA LEU A 164 -3.88 1.10 -12.85
C LEU A 164 -4.36 2.30 -12.04
N PRO A 165 -4.49 3.52 -12.60
CA PRO A 165 -5.04 4.65 -11.85
C PRO A 165 -6.46 4.40 -11.32
N VAL A 166 -7.33 3.77 -12.10
CA VAL A 166 -8.71 3.48 -11.67
C VAL A 166 -8.72 2.39 -10.61
N LEU A 167 -7.91 1.33 -10.79
CA LEU A 167 -7.69 0.32 -9.77
C LEU A 167 -7.17 0.96 -8.47
N PHE A 168 -6.25 1.91 -8.57
CA PHE A 168 -5.66 2.63 -7.43
C PHE A 168 -6.70 3.46 -6.65
N ILE A 169 -7.68 4.08 -7.32
CA ILE A 169 -8.82 4.73 -6.63
C ILE A 169 -9.55 3.72 -5.74
N GLY A 170 -9.89 2.55 -6.30
CA GLY A 170 -10.55 1.49 -5.55
C GLY A 170 -9.67 0.95 -4.42
N TRP A 171 -8.36 0.82 -4.67
CA TRP A 171 -7.32 0.37 -3.75
C TRP A 171 -7.19 1.24 -2.50
N GLU A 172 -7.19 2.55 -2.70
CA GLU A 172 -7.23 3.56 -1.64
C GLU A 172 -8.58 3.56 -0.92
N GLY A 173 -9.67 3.46 -1.69
CA GLY A 173 -11.04 3.39 -1.17
C GLY A 173 -11.25 2.21 -0.21
N VAL A 174 -10.79 1.01 -0.57
CA VAL A 174 -10.85 -0.16 0.33
C VAL A 174 -9.96 0.03 1.56
N GLY A 175 -8.82 0.72 1.43
CA GLY A 175 -7.96 1.10 2.54
C GLY A 175 -8.67 2.01 3.54
N LEU A 176 -9.32 3.07 3.04
CA LEU A 176 -10.13 3.99 3.84
C LEU A 176 -11.31 3.29 4.52
N CYS A 177 -12.06 2.48 3.78
CA CYS A 177 -13.20 1.74 4.34
C CYS A 177 -12.75 0.79 5.46
N SER A 178 -11.62 0.11 5.27
CA SER A 178 -11.06 -0.77 6.30
C SER A 178 -10.68 -0.01 7.57
N TYR A 179 -10.02 1.16 7.46
CA TYR A 179 -9.71 2.04 8.59
C TYR A 179 -10.97 2.43 9.38
N LEU A 180 -12.02 2.88 8.68
CA LEU A 180 -13.27 3.32 9.29
C LEU A 180 -14.04 2.18 9.98
N LEU A 181 -13.95 0.96 9.47
CA LEU A 181 -14.67 -0.20 10.02
C LEU A 181 -13.89 -0.95 11.11
N ILE A 182 -12.57 -1.00 11.04
CA ILE A 182 -11.73 -1.52 12.13
C ILE A 182 -11.85 -0.59 13.35
N GLY A 183 -11.74 0.72 13.12
CA GLY A 183 -11.94 1.76 14.13
C GLY A 183 -13.40 2.10 14.39
N PHE A 184 -14.37 1.23 14.06
CA PHE A 184 -15.79 1.56 14.15
C PHE A 184 -16.23 1.95 15.57
N TRP A 185 -15.72 1.23 16.57
CA TRP A 185 -15.89 1.54 17.99
C TRP A 185 -14.70 2.35 18.52
N TYR A 186 -14.48 3.54 17.94
CA TYR A 186 -13.35 4.43 18.25
C TYR A 186 -13.32 4.95 19.70
N GLY A 187 -14.39 4.78 20.49
CA GLY A 187 -14.38 5.13 21.92
C GLY A 187 -13.36 4.30 22.72
N LYS A 188 -13.02 3.10 22.24
CA LYS A 188 -11.97 2.24 22.81
C LYS A 188 -10.64 2.53 22.09
N MET A 189 -9.67 3.10 22.81
CA MET A 189 -8.35 3.44 22.25
C MET A 189 -7.65 2.26 21.53
N PRO A 190 -7.70 1.00 22.03
CA PRO A 190 -7.12 -0.14 21.30
C PRO A 190 -7.70 -0.33 19.89
N ASN A 191 -9.01 -0.07 19.71
CA ASN A 191 -9.68 -0.23 18.41
C ASN A 191 -9.27 0.88 17.44
N ALA A 192 -9.14 2.12 17.94
CA ALA A 192 -8.66 3.25 17.14
C ALA A 192 -7.19 3.05 16.71
N ALA A 193 -6.34 2.57 17.62
CA ALA A 193 -4.95 2.25 17.34
C ALA A 193 -4.81 1.13 16.29
N ALA A 194 -5.64 0.08 16.38
CA ALA A 194 -5.69 -1.00 15.39
C ALA A 194 -6.07 -0.47 14.00
N GLY A 195 -7.08 0.41 13.91
CA GLY A 195 -7.45 1.08 12.66
C GLY A 195 -6.28 1.88 12.07
N LYS A 196 -5.62 2.73 12.88
CA LYS A 196 -4.46 3.51 12.46
C LYS A 196 -3.32 2.63 11.93
N LYS A 197 -2.98 1.55 12.64
CA LYS A 197 -1.94 0.60 12.25
C LYS A 197 -2.25 -0.04 10.89
N ALA A 198 -3.49 -0.46 10.67
CA ALA A 198 -3.93 -0.98 9.38
C ALA A 198 -3.77 0.06 8.27
N PHE A 199 -4.21 1.30 8.49
CA PHE A 199 -4.10 2.34 7.48
C PHE A 199 -2.64 2.63 7.09
N ILE A 200 -1.73 2.75 8.07
CA ILE A 200 -0.31 3.03 7.84
C ILE A 200 0.37 1.85 7.12
N ALA A 201 0.15 0.61 7.58
CA ALA A 201 0.78 -0.56 6.97
C ALA A 201 0.37 -0.72 5.50
N ASN A 202 -0.88 -0.43 5.17
CA ASN A 202 -1.34 -0.43 3.78
C ASN A 202 -0.69 0.70 2.96
N ARG A 203 -0.57 1.91 3.54
CA ARG A 203 0.04 3.07 2.87
C ARG A 203 1.50 2.82 2.47
N ILE A 204 2.24 2.07 3.28
CA ILE A 204 3.61 1.65 2.94
C ILE A 204 3.61 0.76 1.69
N GLY A 205 2.63 -0.14 1.55
CA GLY A 205 2.44 -0.90 0.32
C GLY A 205 2.04 -0.01 -0.86
N ASP A 206 1.12 0.92 -0.65
CA ASP A 206 0.58 1.83 -1.68
C ASP A 206 1.70 2.66 -2.34
N PHE A 207 2.76 3.00 -1.60
CA PHE A 207 3.98 3.61 -2.15
C PHE A 207 4.61 2.76 -3.27
N GLY A 208 4.73 1.45 -3.09
CA GLY A 208 5.25 0.54 -4.10
C GLY A 208 4.40 0.54 -5.38
N LEU A 209 3.07 0.54 -5.23
CA LEU A 209 2.15 0.59 -6.37
C LEU A 209 2.28 1.90 -7.16
N ILE A 210 2.44 3.04 -6.46
CA ILE A 210 2.67 4.34 -7.09
C ILE A 210 4.01 4.36 -7.86
N VAL A 211 5.08 3.85 -7.25
CA VAL A 211 6.40 3.76 -7.92
C VAL A 211 6.31 2.87 -9.15
N ALA A 212 5.61 1.73 -9.07
CA ALA A 212 5.40 0.86 -10.23
C ALA A 212 4.64 1.56 -11.36
N MET A 213 3.62 2.37 -11.06
CA MET A 213 2.91 3.16 -12.06
C MET A 213 3.84 4.15 -12.76
N PHE A 214 4.71 4.85 -12.03
CA PHE A 214 5.69 5.75 -12.64
C PHE A 214 6.68 5.01 -13.54
N LEU A 215 7.17 3.85 -13.09
CA LEU A 215 8.06 3.02 -13.92
C LEU A 215 7.34 2.54 -15.19
N LEU A 216 6.08 2.12 -15.11
CA LEU A 216 5.30 1.71 -16.29
C LEU A 216 5.06 2.86 -17.27
N VAL A 217 4.82 4.09 -16.78
CA VAL A 217 4.77 5.28 -17.64
C VAL A 217 6.11 5.53 -18.32
N VAL A 218 7.22 5.34 -17.60
CA VAL A 218 8.56 5.57 -18.15
C VAL A 218 8.92 4.54 -19.23
N TYR A 219 8.60 3.27 -19.00
CA TYR A 219 9.02 2.16 -19.86
C TYR A 219 8.00 1.78 -20.93
N CYS A 220 6.73 1.66 -20.57
CA CYS A 220 5.66 1.23 -21.48
C CYS A 220 4.90 2.40 -22.10
N GLY A 221 4.96 3.60 -21.51
CA GLY A 221 4.17 4.75 -21.95
C GLY A 221 2.66 4.53 -21.85
N ALA A 222 2.22 3.62 -20.97
CA ALA A 222 0.83 3.22 -20.80
C ALA A 222 0.53 2.79 -19.36
N LEU A 223 -0.74 2.93 -18.96
CA LEU A 223 -1.25 2.54 -17.64
C LEU A 223 -2.53 1.68 -17.69
N ASP A 224 -3.10 1.52 -18.88
CA ASP A 224 -4.20 0.60 -19.20
C ASP A 224 -3.66 -0.81 -19.48
N TRP A 225 -4.50 -1.83 -19.27
CA TRP A 225 -4.09 -3.23 -19.42
C TRP A 225 -3.54 -3.54 -20.82
N ASP A 226 -4.28 -3.14 -21.86
CA ASP A 226 -3.93 -3.41 -23.26
C ASP A 226 -2.66 -2.66 -23.67
N GLY A 227 -2.47 -1.43 -23.18
CA GLY A 227 -1.29 -0.62 -23.43
C GLY A 227 -0.02 -1.18 -22.78
N ILE A 228 -0.10 -1.63 -21.53
CA ILE A 228 1.04 -2.27 -20.84
C ILE A 228 1.40 -3.59 -21.53
N GLN A 229 0.41 -4.41 -21.91
CA GLN A 229 0.64 -5.69 -22.57
C GLN A 229 1.31 -5.53 -23.93
N ARG A 230 0.91 -4.53 -24.73
CA ARG A 230 1.53 -4.21 -26.04
C ARG A 230 3.01 -3.83 -25.93
N HIS A 231 3.41 -3.16 -24.84
CA HIS A 231 4.78 -2.70 -24.61
C HIS A 231 5.53 -3.52 -23.56
N ALA A 232 5.05 -4.74 -23.26
CA ALA A 232 5.64 -5.61 -22.25
C ALA A 232 7.12 -5.96 -22.56
N ASN A 233 7.48 -6.06 -23.83
CA ASN A 233 8.85 -6.36 -24.26
C ASN A 233 9.86 -5.26 -23.89
N ASP A 234 9.41 -4.00 -23.77
CA ASP A 234 10.27 -2.88 -23.39
C ASP A 234 10.76 -2.98 -21.95
N LEU A 235 10.07 -3.77 -21.11
CA LEU A 235 10.47 -4.04 -19.72
C LEU A 235 11.62 -5.05 -19.60
N VAL A 236 11.94 -5.79 -20.67
CA VAL A 236 12.93 -6.88 -20.67
C VAL A 236 14.22 -6.52 -21.43
N ALA A 237 14.18 -5.51 -22.30
CA ALA A 237 15.33 -5.14 -23.13
C ALA A 237 16.55 -4.69 -22.28
N LEU A 238 17.71 -5.34 -22.48
CA LEU A 238 18.96 -5.10 -21.74
C LEU A 238 20.06 -4.38 -22.56
N THR A 239 19.77 -3.91 -23.77
CA THR A 239 20.75 -3.29 -24.68
C THR A 239 20.65 -1.76 -24.71
N ASP A 240 21.74 -1.05 -24.38
CA ASP A 240 22.13 0.38 -24.57
C ASP A 240 21.07 1.51 -24.55
N ARG A 241 19.82 1.23 -24.17
CA ARG A 241 18.68 2.10 -23.89
C ARG A 241 17.92 1.53 -22.68
N PRO A 242 17.02 2.29 -22.01
CA PRO A 242 16.95 2.39 -20.53
C PRO A 242 16.40 1.17 -19.75
N GLY A 243 16.26 -0.02 -20.32
CA GLY A 243 15.63 -1.17 -19.64
C GLY A 243 16.47 -1.83 -18.54
N ALA A 244 17.77 -1.54 -18.46
CA ALA A 244 18.63 -1.98 -17.36
C ALA A 244 18.70 -0.88 -16.27
N ILE A 245 18.20 -1.18 -15.08
CA ILE A 245 18.27 -0.30 -13.92
C ILE A 245 19.53 -0.65 -13.13
N ASN A 246 20.43 0.33 -12.99
CA ASN A 246 21.65 0.21 -12.20
C ASN A 246 21.35 0.58 -10.75
N LEU A 247 21.32 -0.42 -9.87
CA LEU A 247 21.14 -0.24 -8.43
C LEU A 247 22.50 -0.17 -7.74
N TRP A 248 22.70 0.92 -7.01
CA TRP A 248 23.82 1.10 -6.10
C TRP A 248 23.33 0.84 -4.66
N PRO A 249 24.08 0.09 -3.82
CA PRO A 249 23.63 -0.23 -2.46
C PRO A 249 23.40 0.99 -1.57
N ILE A 250 24.16 2.07 -1.79
CA ILE A 250 24.05 3.33 -1.06
C ILE A 250 24.32 4.47 -2.06
N GLY A 251 23.44 5.47 -2.14
CA GLY A 251 23.59 6.63 -3.03
C GLY A 251 23.22 6.37 -4.51
N GLY A 252 23.25 7.42 -5.33
CA GLY A 252 22.88 7.40 -6.75
C GLY A 252 24.03 7.21 -7.74
N GLY A 253 25.20 6.81 -7.24
CA GLY A 253 26.43 6.68 -8.02
C GLY A 253 27.59 6.24 -7.14
N ARG A 254 28.77 6.05 -7.74
CA ARG A 254 29.99 5.70 -7.01
C ARG A 254 30.39 6.84 -6.08
N PHE A 255 30.66 6.55 -4.80
CA PHE A 255 31.25 7.54 -3.90
C PHE A 255 32.66 7.91 -4.34
N GLU A 256 32.91 9.21 -4.47
CA GLU A 256 34.24 9.76 -4.63
C GLU A 256 34.93 9.88 -3.26
N ASP A 257 36.26 9.81 -3.26
CA ASP A 257 37.04 9.96 -2.03
C ASP A 257 36.97 11.40 -1.53
N PHE A 258 36.65 11.54 -0.25
CA PHE A 258 36.56 12.85 0.37
C PHE A 258 37.94 13.30 0.83
N VAL A 259 38.41 14.45 0.32
CA VAL A 259 39.75 14.97 0.59
C VAL A 259 39.64 16.31 1.34
N ILE A 260 40.19 16.37 2.55
CA ILE A 260 40.39 17.62 3.31
C ILE A 260 41.86 17.71 3.72
N GLY A 261 42.54 18.79 3.34
CA GLY A 261 43.87 19.13 3.85
C GLY A 261 44.95 18.05 3.63
N GLY A 262 44.86 17.29 2.53
CA GLY A 262 45.79 16.19 2.22
C GLY A 262 45.44 14.84 2.87
N LEU A 263 44.43 14.79 3.74
CA LEU A 263 43.89 13.54 4.26
C LEU A 263 42.79 13.03 3.32
N ARG A 264 43.03 11.86 2.71
CA ARG A 264 42.09 11.19 1.79
C ARG A 264 41.29 10.15 2.56
N ILE A 265 39.99 10.35 2.69
CA ILE A 265 39.05 9.40 3.29
C ILE A 265 38.50 8.51 2.17
N PRO A 266 38.84 7.21 2.13
CA PRO A 266 38.49 6.35 1.01
C PRO A 266 37.04 5.84 1.11
N LEU A 267 36.08 6.71 0.80
CA LEU A 267 34.65 6.38 0.80
C LEU A 267 34.26 5.36 -0.28
N HIS A 268 35.10 5.17 -1.30
CA HIS A 268 34.87 4.17 -2.34
C HIS A 268 34.81 2.72 -1.83
N TYR A 269 35.41 2.39 -0.67
CA TYR A 269 35.34 1.04 -0.09
C TYR A 269 33.99 0.69 0.54
N LEU A 270 33.11 1.68 0.74
CA LEU A 270 31.76 1.46 1.27
C LEU A 270 30.79 0.96 0.19
N GLN A 271 31.22 0.82 -1.06
CA GLN A 271 30.37 0.51 -2.20
C GLN A 271 31.06 -0.46 -3.17
N PRO A 272 30.34 -1.43 -3.77
CA PRO A 272 30.91 -2.36 -4.74
C PRO A 272 31.39 -1.66 -6.01
N ASP A 273 32.38 -2.23 -6.71
CA ASP A 273 33.00 -1.63 -7.90
C ASP A 273 32.05 -1.49 -9.11
N LYS A 274 30.97 -2.28 -9.15
CA LYS A 274 29.95 -2.25 -10.21
C LYS A 274 28.54 -2.25 -9.61
N PRO A 275 27.58 -1.53 -10.21
CA PRO A 275 26.18 -1.57 -9.77
C PRO A 275 25.56 -2.93 -10.05
N TRP A 276 24.52 -3.27 -9.27
CA TRP A 276 23.66 -4.40 -9.58
C TRP A 276 22.72 -4.01 -10.71
N THR A 277 22.72 -4.78 -11.80
CA THR A 277 21.83 -4.55 -12.94
C THR A 277 20.59 -5.41 -12.78
N ILE A 278 19.41 -4.78 -12.77
CA ILE A 278 18.12 -5.46 -12.83
C ILE A 278 17.33 -5.00 -14.04
N THR A 279 16.47 -5.87 -14.58
CA THR A 279 15.53 -5.48 -15.63
C THR A 279 14.44 -4.57 -15.07
N ALA A 280 13.91 -3.67 -15.90
CA ALA A 280 12.74 -2.87 -15.56
C ALA A 280 11.54 -3.74 -15.14
N ALA A 281 11.34 -4.90 -15.78
CA ALA A 281 10.34 -5.89 -15.38
C ALA A 281 10.51 -6.35 -13.91
N THR A 282 11.75 -6.54 -13.46
CA THR A 282 12.04 -6.93 -12.07
C THR A 282 11.69 -5.82 -11.10
N ALA A 283 12.09 -4.57 -11.41
CA ALA A 283 11.75 -3.42 -10.57
C ALA A 283 10.24 -3.20 -10.48
N VAL A 284 9.54 -3.19 -11.62
CA VAL A 284 8.08 -3.06 -11.68
C VAL A 284 7.40 -4.19 -10.92
N GLY A 285 7.79 -5.45 -11.16
CA GLY A 285 7.23 -6.61 -10.47
C GLY A 285 7.39 -6.56 -8.95
N LEU A 286 8.58 -6.18 -8.46
CA LEU A 286 8.84 -6.05 -7.02
C LEU A 286 8.06 -4.88 -6.39
N MET A 287 7.93 -3.75 -7.09
CA MET A 287 7.18 -2.59 -6.60
C MET A 287 5.67 -2.84 -6.60
N LEU A 288 5.13 -3.50 -7.64
CA LEU A 288 3.75 -4.00 -7.65
C LEU A 288 3.51 -5.00 -6.52
N PHE A 289 4.47 -5.91 -6.28
CA PHE A 289 4.39 -6.86 -5.20
C PHE A 289 4.42 -6.18 -3.84
N LEU A 290 5.23 -5.14 -3.63
CA LEU A 290 5.20 -4.34 -2.40
C LEU A 290 3.80 -3.76 -2.15
N GLY A 291 3.13 -3.25 -3.19
CA GLY A 291 1.70 -2.92 -3.15
C GLY A 291 0.85 -4.08 -2.64
N ALA A 292 0.91 -5.22 -3.34
CA ALA A 292 0.16 -6.41 -2.96
C ALA A 292 0.44 -6.89 -1.53
N THR A 293 1.67 -6.76 -1.02
CA THR A 293 2.06 -7.24 0.32
C THR A 293 1.32 -6.49 1.43
N GLY A 294 1.05 -5.19 1.27
CA GLY A 294 0.32 -4.39 2.24
C GLY A 294 -1.13 -4.87 2.41
N LYS A 295 -1.87 -4.97 1.30
CA LYS A 295 -3.29 -5.36 1.31
C LYS A 295 -3.50 -6.85 1.61
N SER A 296 -2.65 -7.72 1.07
CA SER A 296 -2.74 -9.18 1.28
C SER A 296 -2.03 -9.66 2.55
N ALA A 297 -1.63 -8.74 3.44
CA ALA A 297 -0.99 -9.04 4.72
C ALA A 297 0.16 -10.05 4.59
N GLN A 298 1.09 -9.81 3.67
CA GLN A 298 2.27 -10.66 3.47
C GLN A 298 3.44 -10.15 4.30
N LEU A 299 4.45 -11.00 4.54
CA LEU A 299 5.70 -10.53 5.12
C LEU A 299 6.32 -9.43 4.23
N PRO A 300 6.75 -8.29 4.79
CA PRO A 300 6.83 -7.96 6.23
C PRO A 300 5.60 -7.22 6.82
N LEU A 301 4.59 -6.89 6.02
CA LEU A 301 3.45 -6.02 6.37
C LEU A 301 2.20 -6.74 6.92
N TYR A 302 2.30 -8.01 7.36
CA TYR A 302 1.14 -8.79 7.83
C TYR A 302 0.53 -8.32 9.17
N VAL A 303 1.29 -7.52 9.93
CA VAL A 303 1.09 -7.27 11.36
C VAL A 303 -0.25 -6.60 11.69
N TRP A 304 -0.86 -5.90 10.74
CA TRP A 304 -2.13 -5.20 10.98
C TRP A 304 -3.36 -6.12 10.98
N LEU A 305 -3.32 -7.25 10.26
CA LEU A 305 -4.52 -8.08 10.02
C LEU A 305 -5.06 -8.75 11.31
N PRO A 306 -4.21 -9.28 12.22
CA PRO A 306 -4.68 -9.82 13.49
C PRO A 306 -5.31 -8.75 14.40
N ASP A 307 -4.79 -7.52 14.38
CA ASP A 307 -5.31 -6.41 15.18
C ASP A 307 -6.61 -5.85 14.59
N ALA A 308 -6.85 -6.03 13.28
CA ALA A 308 -8.11 -5.70 12.62
C ALA A 308 -9.33 -6.44 13.21
N MET A 309 -9.11 -7.48 14.02
CA MET A 309 -10.16 -8.19 14.75
C MET A 309 -10.81 -7.39 15.89
N ALA A 310 -10.29 -6.19 16.16
CA ALA A 310 -10.94 -5.19 17.01
C ALA A 310 -12.30 -4.71 16.45
N GLY A 311 -12.48 -4.76 15.13
CA GLY A 311 -13.74 -4.39 14.49
C GLY A 311 -14.89 -5.39 14.71
N PRO A 312 -16.12 -5.02 14.35
CA PRO A 312 -17.27 -5.92 14.41
C PRO A 312 -17.05 -7.17 13.54
N THR A 313 -17.52 -8.34 13.99
CA THR A 313 -17.25 -9.61 13.28
C THR A 313 -17.71 -9.66 11.81
N PRO A 314 -18.84 -9.05 11.40
CA PRO A 314 -19.20 -9.01 9.98
C PRO A 314 -18.18 -8.24 9.12
N VAL A 315 -17.48 -7.26 9.70
CA VAL A 315 -16.37 -6.56 9.04
C VAL A 315 -15.22 -7.51 8.80
N SER A 316 -14.86 -8.30 9.81
CA SER A 316 -13.83 -9.33 9.68
C SER A 316 -14.17 -10.32 8.56
N ALA A 317 -15.43 -10.76 8.47
CA ALA A 317 -15.88 -11.61 7.36
C ALA A 317 -15.67 -10.92 6.00
N LEU A 318 -16.05 -9.65 5.86
CA LEU A 318 -15.94 -8.91 4.59
C LEU A 318 -14.47 -8.69 4.16
N ILE A 319 -13.65 -8.17 5.08
CA ILE A 319 -12.22 -7.88 4.86
C ILE A 319 -11.46 -9.14 4.44
N HIS A 320 -11.75 -10.28 5.10
CA HIS A 320 -10.99 -11.51 4.93
C HIS A 320 -11.50 -12.42 3.80
N ALA A 321 -12.76 -12.27 3.39
CA ALA A 321 -13.35 -13.15 2.39
C ALA A 321 -13.36 -12.55 0.98
N ALA A 322 -13.88 -11.34 0.84
CA ALA A 322 -14.33 -10.85 -0.47
C ALA A 322 -13.59 -9.61 -0.96
N THR A 323 -13.02 -8.80 -0.06
CA THR A 323 -12.57 -7.45 -0.43
C THR A 323 -11.06 -7.23 -0.30
N MET A 324 -10.62 -6.84 0.90
CA MET A 324 -9.32 -6.19 1.09
C MET A 324 -8.16 -7.13 0.83
N VAL A 325 -8.16 -8.29 1.47
CA VAL A 325 -7.02 -9.19 1.43
C VAL A 325 -6.85 -9.90 0.09
N THR A 326 -7.93 -9.96 -0.70
CA THR A 326 -7.92 -10.53 -2.05
C THR A 326 -7.43 -9.55 -3.09
N ALA A 327 -7.45 -8.24 -2.81
CA ALA A 327 -7.07 -7.20 -3.76
C ALA A 327 -5.61 -7.32 -4.24
N GLY A 328 -4.68 -7.66 -3.34
CA GLY A 328 -3.28 -7.83 -3.74
C GLY A 328 -3.04 -9.05 -4.62
N ILE A 329 -3.76 -10.16 -4.39
CA ILE A 329 -3.67 -11.35 -5.26
C ILE A 329 -4.33 -11.05 -6.60
N TYR A 330 -5.46 -10.35 -6.59
CA TYR A 330 -6.12 -9.89 -7.81
C TYR A 330 -5.20 -9.02 -8.68
N LEU A 331 -4.46 -8.07 -8.08
CA LEU A 331 -3.46 -7.26 -8.80
C LEU A 331 -2.39 -8.13 -9.46
N ILE A 332 -1.85 -9.13 -8.76
CA ILE A 332 -0.83 -10.05 -9.30
C ILE A 332 -1.41 -10.86 -10.46
N CYS A 333 -2.63 -11.40 -10.33
CA CYS A 333 -3.30 -12.14 -11.41
C CYS A 333 -3.58 -11.23 -12.62
N ARG A 334 -4.10 -10.02 -12.39
CA ARG A 334 -4.42 -9.05 -13.43
C ARG A 334 -3.19 -8.64 -14.23
N LEU A 335 -2.04 -8.49 -13.57
CA LEU A 335 -0.74 -8.18 -14.18
C LEU A 335 0.17 -9.40 -14.32
N SER A 336 -0.40 -10.60 -14.39
CA SER A 336 0.36 -11.87 -14.54
C SER A 336 1.36 -11.83 -15.70
N PHE A 337 0.96 -11.21 -16.82
CA PHE A 337 1.81 -11.01 -18.00
C PHE A 337 3.02 -10.09 -17.76
N VAL A 338 2.99 -9.22 -16.73
CA VAL A 338 4.15 -8.42 -16.30
C VAL A 338 5.04 -9.22 -15.35
N PHE A 339 4.44 -9.93 -14.38
CA PHE A 339 5.19 -10.73 -13.41
C PHE A 339 6.02 -11.84 -14.07
N VAL A 340 5.47 -12.52 -15.08
CA VAL A 340 6.16 -13.62 -15.76
C VAL A 340 7.42 -13.19 -16.52
N LEU A 341 7.57 -11.91 -16.83
CA LEU A 341 8.76 -11.36 -17.48
C LEU A 341 10.00 -11.39 -16.56
N SER A 342 9.81 -11.47 -15.24
CA SER A 342 10.90 -11.52 -14.27
C SER A 342 10.81 -12.76 -13.37
N PRO A 343 11.56 -13.83 -13.69
CA PRO A 343 11.71 -14.98 -12.80
C PRO A 343 12.24 -14.59 -11.41
N ALA A 344 13.05 -13.53 -11.33
CA ALA A 344 13.59 -13.00 -10.07
C ALA A 344 12.49 -12.37 -9.19
N ALA A 345 11.55 -11.60 -9.76
CA ALA A 345 10.41 -11.10 -8.99
C ALA A 345 9.53 -12.26 -8.52
N MET A 346 9.26 -13.24 -9.41
CA MET A 346 8.40 -14.38 -9.09
C MET A 346 8.94 -15.26 -7.95
N ILE A 347 10.26 -15.50 -7.87
CA ILE A 347 10.81 -16.27 -6.74
C ILE A 347 10.63 -15.53 -5.42
N VAL A 348 10.78 -14.20 -5.41
CA VAL A 348 10.54 -13.39 -4.20
C VAL A 348 9.07 -13.49 -3.78
N VAL A 349 8.14 -13.41 -4.73
CA VAL A 349 6.70 -13.61 -4.47
C VAL A 349 6.45 -14.99 -3.85
N ALA A 350 6.99 -16.05 -4.45
CA ALA A 350 6.78 -17.42 -3.99
C ALA A 350 7.34 -17.68 -2.58
N PHE A 351 8.59 -17.25 -2.30
CA PHE A 351 9.19 -17.40 -0.98
C PHE A 351 8.50 -16.58 0.09
N THR A 352 8.11 -15.34 -0.22
CA THR A 352 7.33 -14.50 0.70
C THR A 352 5.98 -15.15 1.02
N GLY A 353 5.29 -15.72 0.01
CA GLY A 353 4.05 -16.46 0.20
C GLY A 353 4.22 -17.69 1.11
N ALA A 354 5.20 -18.54 0.82
CA ALA A 354 5.49 -19.73 1.62
C ALA A 354 5.92 -19.40 3.06
N ALA A 355 6.77 -18.39 3.24
CA ALA A 355 7.21 -17.93 4.56
C ALA A 355 6.06 -17.35 5.37
N THR A 356 5.19 -16.55 4.73
CA THR A 356 3.98 -16.00 5.35
C THR A 356 3.03 -17.12 5.76
N ALA A 357 2.82 -18.11 4.88
CA ALA A 357 1.97 -19.26 5.14
C ALA A 357 2.40 -20.02 6.41
N LEU A 358 3.69 -20.33 6.51
CA LEU A 358 4.27 -21.07 7.62
C LEU A 358 4.31 -20.25 8.91
N LEU A 359 4.79 -19.01 8.86
CA LEU A 359 4.88 -18.14 10.04
C LEU A 359 3.51 -17.94 10.68
N ALA A 360 2.50 -17.57 9.90
CA ALA A 360 1.15 -17.36 10.41
C ALA A 360 0.54 -18.64 11.00
N ALA A 361 0.80 -19.79 10.37
CA ALA A 361 0.34 -21.08 10.87
C ALA A 361 0.94 -21.42 12.24
N THR A 362 2.23 -21.14 12.47
CA THR A 362 2.86 -21.34 13.78
C THR A 362 2.22 -20.47 14.86
N ILE A 363 1.90 -19.21 14.55
CA ILE A 363 1.26 -18.29 15.52
C ILE A 363 -0.15 -18.80 15.87
N ALA A 364 -0.95 -19.19 14.88
CA ALA A 364 -2.32 -19.67 15.07
C ALA A 364 -2.43 -20.87 16.02
N VAL A 365 -1.40 -21.73 16.08
CA VAL A 365 -1.36 -22.94 16.94
C VAL A 365 -1.55 -22.62 18.42
N VAL A 366 -1.13 -21.44 18.90
CA VAL A 366 -1.17 -21.07 20.33
C VAL A 366 -2.16 -19.96 20.67
N GLN A 367 -2.75 -19.30 19.67
CA GLN A 367 -3.73 -18.23 19.92
C GLN A 367 -4.98 -18.78 20.62
N THR A 368 -5.56 -18.00 21.54
CA THR A 368 -6.74 -18.39 22.35
C THR A 368 -8.03 -17.72 21.91
N ASP A 369 -7.93 -16.55 21.28
CA ASP A 369 -9.07 -15.80 20.73
C ASP A 369 -9.56 -16.43 19.41
N ILE A 370 -10.87 -16.70 19.33
CA ILE A 370 -11.51 -17.34 18.18
C ILE A 370 -11.32 -16.55 16.86
N LYS A 371 -11.42 -15.21 16.90
CA LYS A 371 -11.25 -14.34 15.73
C LYS A 371 -9.77 -14.25 15.33
N ARG A 372 -8.85 -14.19 16.30
CA ARG A 372 -7.40 -14.12 16.00
C ARG A 372 -6.90 -15.41 15.35
N VAL A 373 -7.37 -16.59 15.77
CA VAL A 373 -7.05 -17.85 15.06
C VAL A 373 -7.55 -17.77 13.60
N LEU A 374 -8.76 -17.26 13.37
CA LEU A 374 -9.30 -17.09 12.02
C LEU A 374 -8.55 -16.02 11.20
N ALA A 375 -8.06 -14.96 11.83
CA ALA A 375 -7.23 -13.94 11.19
C ALA A 375 -5.88 -14.51 10.74
N TYR A 376 -5.15 -15.19 11.63
CA TYR A 376 -3.87 -15.83 11.27
C TYR A 376 -4.03 -16.94 10.25
N SER A 377 -5.10 -17.71 10.34
CA SER A 377 -5.38 -18.69 9.30
C SER A 377 -5.67 -18.03 7.95
N THR A 378 -6.16 -16.79 7.92
CA THR A 378 -6.31 -16.02 6.68
C THR A 378 -4.97 -15.57 6.15
N VAL A 379 -4.10 -14.99 6.99
CA VAL A 379 -2.70 -14.68 6.60
C VAL A 379 -2.02 -15.92 5.99
N SER A 380 -2.24 -17.09 6.61
CA SER A 380 -1.69 -18.35 6.12
C SER A 380 -2.25 -18.76 4.74
N GLN A 381 -3.57 -18.72 4.54
CA GLN A 381 -4.20 -19.04 3.24
C GLN A 381 -3.81 -18.05 2.13
N LEU A 382 -3.72 -16.76 2.43
CA LEU A 382 -3.22 -15.77 1.48
C LEU A 382 -1.76 -16.06 1.09
N GLY A 383 -0.95 -16.52 2.04
CA GLY A 383 0.40 -17.03 1.75
C GLY A 383 0.41 -18.18 0.74
N PHE A 384 -0.52 -19.13 0.83
CA PHE A 384 -0.69 -20.18 -0.19
C PHE A 384 -1.08 -19.60 -1.55
N MET A 385 -2.01 -18.66 -1.60
CA MET A 385 -2.42 -18.02 -2.86
C MET A 385 -1.24 -17.26 -3.51
N VAL A 386 -0.47 -16.52 -2.70
CA VAL A 386 0.73 -15.79 -3.12
C VAL A 386 1.82 -16.76 -3.58
N LEU A 387 2.00 -17.91 -2.90
CA LEU A 387 2.88 -18.99 -3.36
C LEU A 387 2.45 -19.50 -4.75
N GLY A 388 1.17 -19.78 -4.95
CA GLY A 388 0.62 -20.26 -6.22
C GLY A 388 0.87 -19.28 -7.38
N VAL A 389 0.48 -18.01 -7.22
CA VAL A 389 0.75 -17.00 -8.26
C VAL A 389 2.25 -16.72 -8.43
N GLY A 390 3.05 -16.92 -7.38
CA GLY A 390 4.51 -16.76 -7.40
C GLY A 390 5.26 -17.84 -8.18
N VAL A 391 4.72 -19.06 -8.29
CA VAL A 391 5.28 -20.11 -9.16
C VAL A 391 4.73 -20.05 -10.60
N GLY A 392 3.77 -19.16 -10.85
CA GLY A 392 3.10 -19.01 -12.15
C GLY A 392 1.74 -19.72 -12.26
N ALA A 393 1.30 -20.41 -11.20
CA ALA A 393 0.02 -21.10 -11.14
C ALA A 393 -1.14 -20.11 -10.89
N PHE A 394 -1.32 -19.13 -11.78
CA PHE A 394 -2.27 -18.03 -11.59
C PHE A 394 -3.71 -18.52 -11.42
N THR A 395 -4.12 -19.51 -12.23
CA THR A 395 -5.44 -20.15 -12.12
C THR A 395 -5.64 -20.83 -10.77
N ALA A 396 -4.67 -21.63 -10.30
CA ALA A 396 -4.76 -22.33 -9.02
C ALA A 396 -4.79 -21.34 -7.83
N GLY A 397 -3.92 -20.32 -7.87
CA GLY A 397 -3.90 -19.26 -6.87
C GLY A 397 -5.24 -18.51 -6.78
N PHE A 398 -5.82 -18.14 -7.93
CA PHE A 398 -7.11 -17.47 -8.00
C PHE A 398 -8.29 -18.39 -7.66
N PHE A 399 -8.24 -19.67 -8.02
CA PHE A 399 -9.25 -20.64 -7.63
C PHE A 399 -9.31 -20.79 -6.09
N HIS A 400 -8.16 -20.75 -5.43
CA HIS A 400 -8.14 -20.73 -3.97
C HIS A 400 -8.73 -19.42 -3.41
N VAL A 401 -8.51 -18.25 -4.03
CA VAL A 401 -9.22 -17.00 -3.66
C VAL A 401 -10.74 -17.19 -3.72
N PHE A 402 -11.24 -17.79 -4.80
CA PHE A 402 -12.68 -18.04 -5.00
C PHE A 402 -13.26 -18.95 -3.90
N THR A 403 -12.65 -20.11 -3.65
CA THR A 403 -13.13 -21.04 -2.61
C THR A 403 -13.03 -20.43 -1.21
N HIS A 404 -11.95 -19.69 -0.95
CA HIS A 404 -11.68 -19.02 0.32
C HIS A 404 -12.72 -17.99 0.71
N ALA A 405 -13.25 -17.25 -0.27
CA ALA A 405 -14.32 -16.29 0.00
C ALA A 405 -15.52 -16.94 0.71
N PHE A 406 -15.92 -18.14 0.31
CA PHE A 406 -17.07 -18.82 0.92
C PHE A 406 -16.74 -19.37 2.31
N PHE A 407 -15.70 -20.20 2.44
CA PHE A 407 -15.42 -20.84 3.72
C PHE A 407 -14.93 -19.85 4.78
N LYS A 408 -14.21 -18.77 4.42
CA LYS A 408 -13.84 -17.74 5.40
C LYS A 408 -15.00 -16.88 5.84
N ALA A 409 -15.86 -16.45 4.91
CA ALA A 409 -17.06 -15.73 5.29
C ALA A 409 -17.88 -16.59 6.27
N CYS A 410 -18.07 -17.87 5.96
CA CYS A 410 -18.78 -18.79 6.86
C CYS A 410 -18.10 -18.95 8.22
N LEU A 411 -16.77 -19.10 8.27
CA LEU A 411 -16.02 -19.26 9.53
C LEU A 411 -16.08 -18.01 10.40
N PHE A 412 -15.89 -16.82 9.83
CA PHE A 412 -15.96 -15.56 10.58
C PHE A 412 -17.38 -15.25 11.05
N LEU A 413 -18.39 -15.40 10.20
CA LEU A 413 -19.79 -15.22 10.60
C LEU A 413 -20.22 -16.29 11.62
N GLY A 414 -19.73 -17.52 11.49
CA GLY A 414 -19.96 -18.60 12.45
C GLY A 414 -19.33 -18.29 13.82
N ALA A 415 -18.10 -17.77 13.83
CA ALA A 415 -17.46 -17.27 15.04
C ALA A 415 -18.25 -16.09 15.64
N GLY A 416 -18.79 -15.19 14.80
CA GLY A 416 -19.67 -14.12 15.24
C GLY A 416 -20.95 -14.63 15.92
N SER A 417 -21.52 -15.72 15.41
CA SER A 417 -22.70 -16.37 16.01
C SER A 417 -22.36 -16.99 17.35
N VAL A 418 -21.18 -17.63 17.46
CA VAL A 418 -20.64 -18.14 18.74
C VAL A 418 -20.43 -17.00 19.74
N ILE A 419 -19.78 -15.90 19.33
CA ILE A 419 -19.54 -14.74 20.21
C ILE A 419 -20.87 -14.13 20.67
N HIS A 420 -21.85 -14.00 19.77
CA HIS A 420 -23.16 -13.49 20.11
C HIS A 420 -23.88 -14.38 21.14
N ALA A 421 -23.80 -15.70 20.98
CA ALA A 421 -24.35 -16.66 21.96
C ALA A 421 -23.58 -16.66 23.28
N MET A 422 -22.26 -16.42 23.26
CA MET A 422 -21.44 -16.25 24.47
C MET A 422 -21.81 -14.99 25.24
N HIS A 423 -22.11 -13.88 24.55
CA HIS A 423 -22.55 -12.62 25.17
C HIS A 423 -23.89 -12.73 25.92
N ALA A 424 -24.71 -13.75 25.64
CA ALA A 424 -25.89 -14.03 26.47
C ALA A 424 -25.53 -14.35 27.93
N ARG A 425 -24.27 -14.72 28.20
CA ARG A 425 -23.77 -15.12 29.52
C ARG A 425 -22.55 -14.33 30.00
N VAL A 426 -21.57 -14.13 29.12
CA VAL A 426 -20.29 -13.48 29.41
C VAL A 426 -20.29 -12.12 28.72
N HIS A 427 -20.52 -11.04 29.48
CA HIS A 427 -20.59 -9.67 28.94
C HIS A 427 -19.22 -9.06 28.64
N ASP A 428 -18.14 -9.60 29.23
CA ASP A 428 -16.78 -9.23 28.87
C ASP A 428 -16.45 -9.72 27.45
N GLU A 429 -16.20 -8.77 26.54
CA GLU A 429 -15.91 -9.03 25.13
C GLU A 429 -14.66 -9.88 24.90
N ALA A 430 -13.61 -9.73 25.73
CA ALA A 430 -12.39 -10.50 25.59
C ALA A 430 -12.59 -11.93 26.11
N ALA A 431 -13.32 -12.07 27.23
CA ALA A 431 -13.63 -13.38 27.80
C ALA A 431 -14.62 -14.17 26.93
N SER A 432 -15.55 -13.50 26.24
CA SER A 432 -16.52 -14.14 25.33
C SER A 432 -15.88 -14.65 24.04
N GLN A 433 -14.73 -14.09 23.64
CA GLN A 433 -13.97 -14.46 22.44
C GLN A 433 -12.91 -15.54 22.72
N ASP A 434 -12.58 -15.81 23.98
CA ASP A 434 -11.59 -16.80 24.37
C ASP A 434 -12.14 -18.23 24.32
N MET A 435 -11.56 -19.08 23.46
CA MET A 435 -11.95 -20.49 23.30
C MET A 435 -11.82 -21.32 24.58
N ARG A 436 -10.98 -20.90 25.53
CA ARG A 436 -10.82 -21.58 26.82
C ARG A 436 -12.11 -21.54 27.64
N ASN A 437 -12.93 -20.50 27.44
CA ASN A 437 -14.20 -20.29 28.11
C ASN A 437 -15.39 -20.90 27.37
N MET A 438 -15.17 -21.47 26.17
CA MET A 438 -16.21 -22.09 25.34
C MET A 438 -16.34 -23.60 25.66
N GLY A 439 -16.81 -24.42 24.71
CA GLY A 439 -16.93 -25.87 24.83
C GLY A 439 -18.39 -26.34 24.83
N GLY A 440 -18.65 -27.57 24.39
CA GLY A 440 -20.00 -28.17 24.41
C GLY A 440 -21.09 -27.45 23.60
N LEU A 441 -20.76 -26.39 22.85
CA LEU A 441 -21.71 -25.55 22.14
C LEU A 441 -22.50 -26.28 21.06
N LYS A 442 -22.02 -27.43 20.55
CA LYS A 442 -22.76 -28.22 19.55
C LYS A 442 -24.16 -28.67 20.01
N LYS A 443 -24.38 -28.79 21.33
CA LYS A 443 -25.69 -29.15 21.91
C LYS A 443 -26.69 -28.00 21.82
N TYR A 444 -26.20 -26.76 21.88
CA TYR A 444 -27.00 -25.54 21.93
C TYR A 444 -27.14 -24.88 20.54
N MET A 445 -26.14 -25.02 19.68
CA MET A 445 -26.05 -24.39 18.36
C MET A 445 -25.67 -25.41 17.27
N PRO A 446 -26.52 -26.41 16.98
CA PRO A 446 -26.19 -27.49 16.06
C PRO A 446 -26.02 -27.03 14.61
N LEU A 447 -26.75 -25.99 14.18
CA LEU A 447 -26.65 -25.47 12.81
C LEU A 447 -25.35 -24.70 12.64
N THR A 448 -25.04 -23.79 13.58
CA THR A 448 -23.76 -23.06 13.56
C THR A 448 -22.58 -24.04 13.61
N TYR A 449 -22.65 -25.08 14.44
CA TYR A 449 -21.64 -26.14 14.47
C TYR A 449 -21.48 -26.85 13.12
N GLY A 450 -22.59 -27.27 12.48
CA GLY A 450 -22.55 -27.97 11.20
C GLY A 450 -21.92 -27.12 10.09
N THR A 451 -22.30 -25.85 9.99
CA THR A 451 -21.74 -24.91 8.99
C THR A 451 -20.27 -24.58 9.26
N PHE A 452 -19.90 -24.43 10.54
CA PHE A 452 -18.52 -24.17 10.94
C PHE A 452 -17.61 -25.37 10.67
N LEU A 453 -18.10 -26.58 10.96
CA LEU A 453 -17.38 -27.82 10.67
C LEU A 453 -17.22 -28.02 9.16
N ALA A 454 -18.28 -27.87 8.37
CA ALA A 454 -18.23 -27.99 6.91
C ALA A 454 -17.17 -27.05 6.30
N SER A 455 -17.15 -25.79 6.74
CA SER A 455 -16.16 -24.81 6.28
C SER A 455 -14.74 -25.11 6.79
N THR A 456 -14.63 -25.69 7.99
CA THR A 456 -13.35 -26.17 8.54
C THR A 456 -12.81 -27.35 7.71
N LEU A 457 -13.65 -28.31 7.32
CA LEU A 457 -13.24 -29.43 6.48
C LEU A 457 -12.75 -28.93 5.10
N CYS A 458 -13.37 -27.88 4.57
CA CYS A 458 -12.91 -27.23 3.34
C CYS A 458 -11.50 -26.67 3.51
N ILE A 459 -11.24 -25.77 4.47
CA ILE A 459 -9.92 -25.11 4.60
C ILE A 459 -8.76 -26.09 4.94
N ILE A 460 -9.03 -27.16 5.70
CA ILE A 460 -7.98 -28.14 6.04
C ILE A 460 -7.63 -29.06 4.86
N GLY A 461 -8.43 -29.07 3.79
CA GLY A 461 -8.22 -29.91 2.61
C GLY A 461 -8.74 -31.33 2.80
N PHE A 462 -9.89 -31.50 3.45
CA PHE A 462 -10.52 -32.81 3.56
C PHE A 462 -10.85 -33.36 2.15
N PRO A 463 -10.63 -34.65 1.86
CA PRO A 463 -10.87 -35.21 0.53
C PRO A 463 -12.25 -34.85 -0.02
N LEU A 464 -12.32 -34.50 -1.32
CA LEU A 464 -13.53 -34.10 -2.05
C LEU A 464 -14.16 -32.76 -1.61
N THR A 465 -13.53 -31.98 -0.73
CA THR A 465 -13.98 -30.62 -0.41
C THR A 465 -13.22 -29.56 -1.23
N SER A 466 -13.68 -28.31 -1.21
CA SER A 466 -13.08 -27.25 -2.03
C SER A 466 -11.61 -26.96 -1.75
N GLY A 467 -11.15 -27.09 -0.50
CA GLY A 467 -9.73 -26.89 -0.20
C GLY A 467 -8.84 -28.01 -0.70
N PHE A 468 -9.34 -29.26 -0.80
CA PHE A 468 -8.59 -30.35 -1.44
C PHE A 468 -8.32 -30.01 -2.91
N PHE A 469 -9.33 -29.53 -3.64
CA PHE A 469 -9.15 -29.17 -5.04
C PHE A 469 -8.31 -27.91 -5.25
N SER A 470 -8.46 -26.89 -4.39
CA SER A 470 -7.79 -25.59 -4.61
C SER A 470 -6.40 -25.48 -3.98
N LYS A 471 -6.23 -25.89 -2.72
CA LYS A 471 -4.97 -25.74 -1.98
C LYS A 471 -3.95 -26.80 -2.41
N ASP A 472 -4.39 -28.04 -2.60
CA ASP A 472 -3.47 -29.12 -2.96
C ASP A 472 -3.02 -28.97 -4.42
N GLU A 473 -3.86 -28.38 -5.28
CA GLU A 473 -3.44 -27.97 -6.63
C GLU A 473 -2.29 -26.97 -6.58
N ILE A 474 -2.34 -25.94 -5.73
CA ILE A 474 -1.21 -25.00 -5.54
C ILE A 474 0.06 -25.77 -5.16
N LEU A 475 -0.01 -26.68 -4.19
CA LEU A 475 1.15 -27.48 -3.78
C LEU A 475 1.68 -28.37 -4.90
N ALA A 476 0.80 -28.95 -5.72
CA ALA A 476 1.21 -29.74 -6.88
C ALA A 476 1.92 -28.87 -7.92
N ARG A 477 1.35 -27.71 -8.26
CA ARG A 477 1.91 -26.78 -9.25
C ARG A 477 3.28 -26.24 -8.83
N VAL A 478 3.53 -26.06 -7.53
CA VAL A 478 4.87 -25.68 -7.00
C VAL A 478 5.98 -26.64 -7.45
N LEU A 479 5.70 -27.94 -7.59
CA LEU A 479 6.68 -28.93 -8.03
C LEU A 479 6.76 -29.08 -9.56
N ILE A 480 5.76 -28.60 -10.30
CA ILE A 480 5.59 -28.88 -11.74
C ILE A 480 5.92 -27.66 -12.59
N GLU A 481 5.56 -26.47 -12.10
CA GLU A 481 5.72 -25.21 -12.80
C GLU A 481 6.97 -24.48 -12.31
N THR A 482 7.71 -23.91 -13.25
CA THR A 482 8.86 -23.04 -12.95
C THR A 482 8.84 -21.86 -13.90
N PRO A 483 8.79 -20.62 -13.38
CA PRO A 483 8.87 -19.43 -14.22
C PRO A 483 10.20 -19.38 -14.97
N SER A 484 10.14 -19.17 -16.29
CA SER A 484 11.34 -19.05 -17.12
C SER A 484 11.53 -17.65 -17.70
N GLY A 485 10.45 -16.95 -18.05
CA GLY A 485 10.51 -15.64 -18.71
C GLY A 485 11.10 -15.65 -20.14
N VAL A 486 11.88 -16.68 -20.50
CA VAL A 486 12.65 -16.81 -21.75
C VAL A 486 11.76 -16.88 -23.00
N LYS A 487 10.60 -17.53 -22.91
CA LYS A 487 9.74 -17.82 -24.08
C LYS A 487 8.89 -16.64 -24.56
N LEU A 488 8.65 -15.63 -23.71
CA LEU A 488 7.77 -14.51 -24.07
C LEU A 488 8.51 -13.38 -24.79
N ALA A 489 9.80 -13.18 -24.47
CA ALA A 489 10.59 -12.05 -24.98
C ALA A 489 11.65 -12.43 -26.02
N ASN A 490 11.77 -13.70 -26.42
CA ASN A 490 12.91 -14.21 -27.24
C ASN A 490 14.28 -13.75 -26.71
N ALA A 491 14.38 -13.55 -25.39
CA ALA A 491 15.56 -13.03 -24.71
C ALA A 491 16.04 -14.05 -23.67
N ALA A 492 17.35 -14.14 -23.48
CA ALA A 492 17.90 -14.95 -22.40
C ALA A 492 17.46 -14.33 -21.06
N ALA A 493 16.69 -15.09 -20.26
CA ALA A 493 16.40 -14.67 -18.89
C ALA A 493 17.74 -14.56 -18.16
N PRO A 494 18.07 -13.38 -17.57
CA PRO A 494 19.37 -13.16 -16.93
C PRO A 494 19.63 -14.12 -15.77
N TRP A 495 18.54 -14.64 -15.18
CA TRP A 495 18.57 -15.46 -13.99
C TRP A 495 17.43 -16.50 -14.03
N GLN A 496 17.77 -17.74 -13.69
CA GLN A 496 16.81 -18.85 -13.61
C GLN A 496 16.71 -19.34 -12.16
N TRP A 497 15.58 -19.97 -11.85
CA TRP A 497 15.37 -20.53 -10.53
C TRP A 497 16.36 -21.64 -10.22
N PRO A 498 16.90 -21.71 -9.00
CA PRO A 498 17.73 -22.83 -8.60
C PRO A 498 16.86 -24.09 -8.46
N SER A 499 17.42 -25.26 -8.81
CA SER A 499 16.70 -26.54 -8.83
C SER A 499 16.15 -27.00 -7.48
N TRP A 500 16.70 -26.49 -6.36
CA TRP A 500 16.24 -26.79 -5.01
C TRP A 500 15.02 -25.96 -4.58
N ALA A 501 14.74 -24.82 -5.23
CA ALA A 501 13.69 -23.89 -4.78
C ALA A 501 12.28 -24.51 -4.75
N PRO A 502 11.80 -25.21 -5.81
CA PRO A 502 10.51 -25.89 -5.80
C PRO A 502 10.32 -26.84 -4.60
N TRP A 503 11.35 -27.62 -4.26
CA TRP A 503 11.30 -28.59 -3.16
C TRP A 503 11.23 -27.92 -1.79
N VAL A 504 11.96 -26.82 -1.59
CA VAL A 504 11.91 -26.05 -0.35
C VAL A 504 10.55 -25.39 -0.18
N LEU A 505 10.03 -24.75 -1.23
CA LEU A 505 8.71 -24.12 -1.23
C LEU A 505 7.60 -25.12 -0.94
N TRP A 506 7.64 -26.30 -1.58
CA TRP A 506 6.69 -27.38 -1.33
C TRP A 506 6.75 -27.87 0.12
N THR A 507 7.95 -28.08 0.66
CA THR A 507 8.14 -28.53 2.05
C THR A 507 7.57 -27.51 3.04
N MET A 508 7.84 -26.23 2.84
CA MET A 508 7.25 -25.15 3.66
C MET A 508 5.73 -25.15 3.56
N GLY A 509 5.18 -25.34 2.36
CA GLY A 509 3.74 -25.43 2.12
C GLY A 509 3.08 -26.62 2.82
N VAL A 510 3.67 -27.81 2.76
CA VAL A 510 3.15 -29.02 3.44
C VAL A 510 3.21 -28.87 4.97
N LEU A 511 4.28 -28.28 5.51
CA LEU A 511 4.37 -27.96 6.94
C LEU A 511 3.27 -26.96 7.35
N ALA A 512 3.08 -25.88 6.59
CA ALA A 512 2.01 -24.91 6.83
C ALA A 512 0.61 -25.55 6.73
N ALA A 513 0.40 -26.48 5.78
CA ALA A 513 -0.86 -27.20 5.61
C ALA A 513 -1.14 -28.14 6.80
N THR A 514 -0.10 -28.80 7.32
CA THR A 514 -0.19 -29.66 8.52
C THR A 514 -0.60 -28.84 9.75
N LEU A 515 0.04 -27.70 9.96
CA LEU A 515 -0.31 -26.78 11.05
C LEU A 515 -1.71 -26.21 10.87
N THR A 516 -2.13 -25.94 9.63
CA THR A 516 -3.49 -25.51 9.30
C THR A 516 -4.53 -26.53 9.73
N ALA A 517 -4.33 -27.80 9.40
CA ALA A 517 -5.20 -28.87 9.87
C ALA A 517 -5.25 -28.92 11.41
N PHE A 518 -4.09 -28.78 12.07
CA PHE A 518 -4.03 -28.78 13.53
C PHE A 518 -4.81 -27.63 14.18
N TYR A 519 -4.52 -26.37 13.85
CA TYR A 519 -5.13 -25.24 14.55
C TYR A 519 -6.62 -25.07 14.21
N MET A 520 -7.05 -25.45 13.00
CA MET A 520 -8.47 -25.40 12.63
C MET A 520 -9.28 -26.50 13.32
N MET A 521 -8.74 -27.72 13.43
CA MET A 521 -9.41 -28.77 14.20
C MET A 521 -9.43 -28.44 15.70
N ARG A 522 -8.33 -27.87 16.23
CA ARG A 522 -8.30 -27.32 17.60
C ARG A 522 -9.41 -26.30 17.82
N LEU A 523 -9.60 -25.36 16.90
CA LEU A 523 -10.66 -24.33 16.95
C LEU A 523 -12.04 -24.97 17.10
N VAL A 524 -12.35 -26.00 16.29
CA VAL A 524 -13.62 -26.74 16.37
C VAL A 524 -13.77 -27.47 17.70
N PHE A 525 -12.75 -28.23 18.12
CA PHE A 525 -12.82 -29.04 19.33
C PHE A 525 -12.96 -28.19 20.59
N GLN A 526 -12.16 -27.13 20.73
CA GLN A 526 -12.24 -26.26 21.90
C GLN A 526 -13.57 -25.51 21.98
N THR A 527 -14.11 -25.07 20.84
CA THR A 527 -15.34 -24.27 20.80
C THR A 527 -16.60 -25.12 21.02
N PHE A 528 -16.71 -26.26 20.34
CA PHE A 528 -17.97 -26.99 20.23
C PHE A 528 -18.04 -28.31 20.99
N TRP A 529 -16.90 -28.93 21.33
CA TRP A 529 -16.86 -30.25 21.96
C TRP A 529 -16.59 -30.17 23.47
N GLY A 530 -16.80 -31.28 24.17
CA GLY A 530 -16.68 -31.35 25.63
C GLY A 530 -17.84 -30.68 26.37
N GLU A 531 -17.55 -30.17 27.55
CA GLU A 531 -18.50 -29.41 28.37
C GLU A 531 -18.32 -27.91 28.17
N PHE A 532 -19.42 -27.17 28.35
CA PHE A 532 -19.40 -25.72 28.29
C PHE A 532 -18.69 -25.16 29.52
N ARG A 533 -17.61 -24.40 29.33
CA ARG A 533 -16.77 -23.89 30.42
C ARG A 533 -17.14 -22.48 30.87
N GLY A 534 -18.01 -21.78 30.13
CA GLY A 534 -18.48 -20.44 30.49
C GLY A 534 -19.42 -20.41 31.70
N TRP A 535 -19.78 -21.56 32.29
CA TRP A 535 -20.63 -21.61 33.48
C TRP A 535 -20.01 -20.87 34.68
N THR A 536 -18.69 -20.90 34.80
CA THR A 536 -17.94 -20.35 35.95
C THR A 536 -17.65 -18.86 35.85
N ILE A 537 -18.02 -18.22 34.74
CA ILE A 537 -17.68 -16.82 34.44
C ILE A 537 -18.98 -16.02 34.32
N GLY A 538 -19.09 -14.93 35.08
CA GLY A 538 -20.25 -14.05 35.07
C GLY A 538 -21.40 -14.54 35.97
N ARG A 539 -22.62 -14.56 35.43
CA ARG A 539 -23.87 -14.73 36.19
C ARG A 539 -24.12 -16.18 36.67
N PRO A 540 -24.84 -16.38 37.80
CA PRO A 540 -25.32 -17.70 38.23
C PRO A 540 -26.12 -18.42 37.13
N SER A 541 -26.07 -19.75 37.07
CA SER A 541 -26.82 -20.52 36.05
C SER A 541 -28.32 -20.57 36.35
N GLN A 542 -29.18 -20.39 35.33
CA GLN A 542 -30.64 -20.62 35.42
C GLN A 542 -31.02 -22.12 35.43
N LEU A 543 -30.08 -23.01 35.09
CA LEU A 543 -30.33 -24.45 35.12
C LEU A 543 -30.32 -24.94 36.59
N PRO A 544 -31.25 -25.82 37.00
CA PRO A 544 -31.22 -26.41 38.34
C PRO A 544 -29.88 -27.14 38.54
N LYS A 545 -29.09 -26.69 39.52
CA LYS A 545 -27.85 -27.35 39.91
C LYS A 545 -28.19 -28.77 40.36
N THR A 546 -27.71 -29.78 39.65
CA THR A 546 -27.62 -31.14 40.20
C THR A 546 -26.68 -31.08 41.39
N ALA A 547 -27.19 -31.43 42.56
CA ALA A 547 -26.55 -31.25 43.87
C ALA A 547 -25.21 -31.98 43.96
N HIS A 548 -24.09 -31.27 43.81
CA HIS A 548 -22.82 -31.56 44.46
C HIS A 548 -21.97 -30.27 44.49
N GLU A 549 -21.27 -30.06 45.61
CA GLU A 549 -20.34 -28.96 45.95
C GLU A 549 -20.95 -27.77 46.71
N GLU A 550 -21.12 -28.00 48.01
CA GLU A 550 -20.92 -26.99 49.06
C GLU A 550 -19.42 -26.60 49.12
N HIS A 551 -19.12 -25.30 49.24
CA HIS A 551 -18.30 -24.73 50.32
C HIS A 551 -17.86 -23.28 50.02
N GLY A 552 -18.00 -22.41 51.04
CA GLY A 552 -16.99 -21.40 51.37
C GLY A 552 -17.25 -19.96 50.90
N HIS A 553 -17.94 -19.18 51.73
CA HIS A 553 -17.93 -17.71 51.68
C HIS A 553 -16.57 -17.16 52.16
N THR A 554 -16.11 -16.03 51.59
CA THR A 554 -15.64 -14.88 52.37
C THR A 554 -15.85 -13.58 51.58
N GLU A 555 -16.52 -12.65 52.23
CA GLU A 555 -16.74 -11.25 51.84
C GLU A 555 -15.43 -10.44 51.86
N TYR A 556 -15.33 -9.45 50.98
CA TYR A 556 -14.50 -8.27 51.18
C TYR A 556 -15.27 -7.04 50.66
N GLU A 557 -15.62 -6.18 51.61
CA GLU A 557 -16.15 -4.83 51.39
C GLU A 557 -15.06 -3.92 50.80
N ALA A 558 -15.44 -3.05 49.86
CA ALA A 558 -14.66 -1.87 49.48
C ALA A 558 -15.63 -0.71 49.23
N GLY A 559 -15.37 0.40 49.93
CA GLY A 559 -16.26 1.54 50.13
C GLY A 559 -16.52 2.43 48.93
N GLU A 560 -17.50 3.30 49.14
CA GLU A 560 -18.01 4.33 48.25
C GLU A 560 -17.12 5.60 48.20
N ASP A 561 -17.40 6.38 47.14
CA ASP A 561 -17.10 7.80 46.87
C ASP A 561 -15.75 8.13 46.18
N GLY A 562 -15.71 8.77 45.00
CA GLY A 562 -16.77 9.28 44.10
C GLY A 562 -16.12 9.79 42.80
N ASP A 563 -16.90 9.86 41.71
CA ASP A 563 -16.86 10.88 40.65
C ASP A 563 -17.73 10.48 39.44
N GLU A 564 -18.28 11.50 38.79
CA GLU A 564 -19.50 11.54 37.98
C GLU A 564 -19.43 10.90 36.56
N ASP A 565 -20.62 10.61 36.02
CA ASP A 565 -20.98 10.49 34.60
C ASP A 565 -20.44 9.32 33.76
N HIS A 566 -21.05 8.12 33.90
CA HIS A 566 -21.32 7.22 32.77
C HIS A 566 -22.48 6.26 33.12
N HIS A 567 -23.69 6.49 32.58
CA HIS A 567 -24.74 5.47 32.58
C HIS A 567 -24.41 4.34 31.59
N GLU A 568 -23.44 3.50 31.95
CA GLU A 568 -23.51 2.08 31.57
C GLU A 568 -24.53 1.43 32.51
N HIS A 569 -25.46 0.64 31.96
CA HIS A 569 -26.29 -0.22 32.79
C HIS A 569 -25.33 -1.15 33.55
N HIS A 570 -25.09 -0.89 34.83
CA HIS A 570 -24.54 -1.88 35.74
C HIS A 570 -25.57 -2.99 35.84
N ASP A 571 -25.49 -3.93 34.91
CA ASP A 571 -26.30 -5.13 34.89
C ASP A 571 -26.10 -5.88 36.20
N ASP A 572 -27.17 -5.99 36.99
CA ASP A 572 -27.19 -6.72 38.25
C ASP A 572 -26.71 -8.17 38.03
N LEU A 573 -25.49 -8.46 38.52
CA LEU A 573 -24.82 -9.75 38.38
C LEU A 573 -25.51 -10.85 39.22
N SER A 574 -26.47 -10.49 40.08
CA SER A 574 -27.26 -11.45 40.85
C SER A 574 -28.30 -12.18 40.00
N GLN A 575 -28.71 -11.62 38.86
CA GLN A 575 -29.68 -12.26 37.99
C GLN A 575 -29.04 -13.42 37.23
N PRO A 576 -29.66 -14.61 37.22
CA PRO A 576 -29.07 -15.75 36.58
C PRO A 576 -29.06 -15.58 35.04
N GLY A 577 -27.94 -15.93 34.41
CA GLY A 577 -27.71 -15.77 32.97
C GLY A 577 -28.34 -16.89 32.14
N ALA A 578 -28.82 -16.55 30.94
CA ALA A 578 -29.42 -17.52 30.02
C ALA A 578 -28.35 -18.48 29.46
N PRO A 579 -28.72 -19.73 29.11
CA PRO A 579 -27.83 -20.63 28.38
C PRO A 579 -27.55 -20.09 26.96
N PRO A 580 -26.39 -20.43 26.37
CA PRO A 580 -26.13 -20.16 24.96
C PRO A 580 -27.24 -20.77 24.09
N HIS A 581 -27.62 -20.08 23.02
CA HIS A 581 -28.64 -20.53 22.09
C HIS A 581 -28.25 -20.25 20.65
N GLU A 582 -28.93 -20.92 19.72
CA GLU A 582 -28.71 -20.73 18.29
C GLU A 582 -29.03 -19.29 17.86
N SER A 583 -28.31 -18.81 16.85
CA SER A 583 -28.51 -17.47 16.31
C SER A 583 -29.84 -17.36 15.53
N PRO A 584 -30.44 -16.16 15.43
CA PRO A 584 -31.66 -15.94 14.66
C PRO A 584 -31.53 -16.34 13.18
N ARG A 585 -32.68 -16.49 12.50
CA ARG A 585 -32.74 -16.91 11.08
C ARG A 585 -31.96 -15.98 10.13
N THR A 586 -31.93 -14.69 10.45
CA THR A 586 -31.18 -13.66 9.71
C THR A 586 -29.66 -13.88 9.74
N MET A 587 -29.14 -14.59 10.75
CA MET A 587 -27.72 -14.96 10.87
C MET A 587 -27.46 -16.38 10.37
N THR A 588 -28.33 -17.35 10.69
CA THR A 588 -28.14 -18.77 10.31
C THR A 588 -28.33 -19.05 8.82
N ILE A 589 -29.25 -18.36 8.13
CA ILE A 589 -29.46 -18.59 6.68
C ILE A 589 -28.21 -18.26 5.86
N PRO A 590 -27.56 -17.08 6.03
CA PRO A 590 -26.27 -16.80 5.41
C PRO A 590 -25.21 -17.87 5.65
N LEU A 591 -25.12 -18.41 6.88
CA LEU A 591 -24.15 -19.47 7.21
C LEU A 591 -24.41 -20.76 6.42
N LEU A 592 -25.67 -21.18 6.31
CA LEU A 592 -26.05 -22.38 5.55
C LEU A 592 -25.71 -22.23 4.07
N ILE A 593 -26.03 -21.07 3.48
CA ILE A 593 -25.73 -20.77 2.07
C ILE A 593 -24.21 -20.78 1.85
N LEU A 594 -23.44 -20.11 2.70
CA LEU A 594 -21.99 -20.03 2.57
C LEU A 594 -21.31 -21.40 2.78
N ALA A 595 -21.78 -22.21 3.73
CA ALA A 595 -21.25 -23.55 3.95
C ALA A 595 -21.53 -24.49 2.76
N ALA A 596 -22.75 -24.44 2.20
CA ALA A 596 -23.09 -25.19 1.01
C ALA A 596 -22.24 -24.75 -0.20
N ALA A 597 -22.11 -23.44 -0.41
CA ALA A 597 -21.26 -22.87 -1.45
C ALA A 597 -19.80 -23.27 -1.26
N ALA A 598 -19.29 -23.28 -0.02
CA ALA A 598 -17.93 -23.69 0.28
C ALA A 598 -17.64 -25.16 -0.08
N ILE A 599 -18.59 -26.07 0.11
CA ILE A 599 -18.43 -27.48 -0.31
C ILE A 599 -18.45 -27.58 -1.83
N VAL A 600 -19.44 -26.96 -2.48
CA VAL A 600 -19.68 -27.06 -3.93
C VAL A 600 -18.61 -26.33 -4.74
N ALA A 601 -18.01 -25.27 -4.20
CA ALA A 601 -17.02 -24.45 -4.90
C ALA A 601 -15.84 -25.27 -5.46
N GLY A 602 -15.51 -26.42 -4.83
CA GLY A 602 -14.47 -27.33 -5.30
C GLY A 602 -14.72 -27.95 -6.68
N ILE A 603 -16.00 -28.15 -7.02
CA ILE A 603 -16.43 -28.82 -8.26
C ILE A 603 -16.12 -27.97 -9.51
N PHE A 604 -15.88 -26.67 -9.34
CA PHE A 604 -15.56 -25.78 -10.45
C PHE A 604 -14.13 -25.94 -10.99
N ASN A 605 -13.22 -26.56 -10.23
CA ASN A 605 -11.89 -26.92 -10.75
C ASN A 605 -11.33 -28.20 -10.08
N PRO A 606 -11.90 -29.38 -10.34
CA PRO A 606 -11.51 -30.60 -9.65
C PRO A 606 -10.30 -31.27 -10.33
N ALA A 607 -9.21 -30.53 -10.50
CA ALA A 607 -8.00 -30.96 -11.21
C ALA A 607 -7.41 -32.25 -10.63
N ALA A 608 -7.50 -32.44 -9.31
CA ALA A 608 -7.04 -33.64 -8.62
C ALA A 608 -7.71 -34.95 -9.09
N ILE A 609 -8.89 -34.90 -9.73
CA ILE A 609 -9.56 -36.10 -10.27
C ILE A 609 -8.79 -36.69 -11.46
N LYS A 610 -8.04 -35.86 -12.21
CA LYS A 610 -7.19 -36.31 -13.34
C LYS A 610 -6.15 -37.34 -12.92
N LEU A 611 -5.73 -37.33 -11.65
CA LEU A 611 -4.80 -38.30 -11.07
C LEU A 611 -5.37 -39.73 -11.04
N VAL A 612 -6.69 -39.87 -10.89
CA VAL A 612 -7.39 -41.18 -10.82
C VAL A 612 -8.01 -41.53 -12.16
N VAL A 613 -8.53 -40.53 -12.88
CA VAL A 613 -9.19 -40.70 -14.18
C VAL A 613 -8.51 -39.78 -15.19
N SER A 614 -7.52 -40.30 -15.91
CA SER A 614 -6.72 -39.53 -16.87
C SER A 614 -7.52 -38.94 -18.04
N THR A 615 -8.72 -39.46 -18.32
CA THR A 615 -9.65 -38.96 -19.35
C THR A 615 -10.57 -37.83 -18.86
N PHE A 616 -10.48 -37.43 -17.59
CA PHE A 616 -11.34 -36.41 -17.02
C PHE A 616 -10.95 -34.99 -17.47
N SER A 617 -11.87 -34.26 -18.10
CA SER A 617 -11.62 -32.94 -18.70
C SER A 617 -12.54 -31.83 -18.18
N PHE A 618 -13.37 -32.09 -17.18
CA PHE A 618 -14.31 -31.11 -16.65
C PHE A 618 -13.60 -30.12 -15.70
N LEU A 619 -13.13 -29.00 -16.25
CA LEU A 619 -12.48 -27.90 -15.52
C LEU A 619 -13.08 -26.53 -15.90
N PRO A 620 -14.33 -26.25 -15.47
CA PRO A 620 -15.04 -25.04 -15.89
C PRO A 620 -14.30 -23.73 -15.58
N LEU A 621 -13.69 -23.62 -14.40
CA LEU A 621 -13.02 -22.38 -14.00
C LEU A 621 -11.68 -22.17 -14.71
N GLU A 622 -10.89 -23.24 -14.91
CA GLU A 622 -9.64 -23.16 -15.68
C GLU A 622 -9.93 -22.74 -17.11
N HIS A 623 -10.87 -23.40 -17.80
CA HIS A 623 -11.26 -23.00 -19.16
C HIS A 623 -11.82 -21.58 -19.25
N TRP A 624 -12.54 -21.11 -18.21
CA TRP A 624 -13.05 -19.75 -18.14
C TRP A 624 -11.93 -18.71 -18.00
N LEU A 625 -10.89 -19.01 -17.21
CA LEU A 625 -9.78 -18.09 -16.92
C LEU A 625 -8.63 -18.18 -17.92
N ASP A 626 -8.52 -19.29 -18.65
CA ASP A 626 -7.47 -19.54 -19.65
C ASP A 626 -7.22 -18.37 -20.60
N PRO A 627 -8.25 -17.69 -21.18
CA PRO A 627 -8.02 -16.55 -22.07
C PRO A 627 -7.27 -15.39 -21.40
N VAL A 628 -7.45 -15.19 -20.09
CA VAL A 628 -6.78 -14.11 -19.32
C VAL A 628 -5.32 -14.46 -19.04
N PHE A 629 -5.03 -15.73 -18.78
CA PHE A 629 -3.69 -16.19 -18.40
C PHE A 629 -2.87 -16.79 -19.56
N LYS A 630 -3.45 -16.94 -20.76
CA LYS A 630 -2.82 -17.58 -21.94
C LYS A 630 -1.44 -17.01 -22.25
N ASP A 631 -1.28 -15.70 -22.20
CA ASP A 631 0.02 -15.05 -22.47
C ASP A 631 1.02 -15.25 -21.33
N ALA A 632 0.56 -15.19 -20.09
CA ALA A 632 1.40 -15.47 -18.93
C ALA A 632 1.87 -16.94 -18.91
N ALA A 633 1.00 -17.88 -19.28
CA ALA A 633 1.28 -19.31 -19.33
C ALA A 633 2.44 -19.65 -20.30
N ARG A 634 2.62 -18.87 -21.38
CA ARG A 634 3.75 -19.06 -22.31
C ARG A 634 5.11 -18.82 -21.65
N GLY A 635 5.19 -17.97 -20.62
CA GLY A 635 6.42 -17.67 -19.88
C GLY A 635 6.81 -18.72 -18.82
N ILE A 636 5.97 -19.74 -18.63
CA ILE A 636 6.14 -20.79 -17.62
C ILE A 636 6.66 -22.06 -18.29
N VAL A 637 7.62 -22.73 -17.63
CA VAL A 637 8.07 -24.07 -18.02
C VAL A 637 7.39 -25.08 -17.12
N THR A 638 6.68 -26.02 -17.74
CA THR A 638 6.05 -27.16 -17.08
C THR A 638 6.95 -28.39 -17.20
N ALA A 639 7.05 -29.18 -16.14
CA ALA A 639 7.74 -30.47 -16.19
C ALA A 639 7.14 -31.41 -17.26
N ASP A 640 7.96 -32.27 -17.86
CA ASP A 640 7.50 -33.27 -18.84
C ASP A 640 6.40 -34.16 -18.26
N HIS A 641 5.47 -34.66 -19.09
CA HIS A 641 4.27 -35.39 -18.66
C HIS A 641 4.54 -36.51 -17.63
N HIS A 642 5.56 -37.35 -17.84
CA HIS A 642 5.91 -38.43 -16.90
C HIS A 642 6.41 -37.91 -15.54
N THR A 643 7.22 -36.85 -15.57
CA THR A 643 7.78 -36.21 -14.37
C THR A 643 6.68 -35.44 -13.64
N ALA A 644 5.79 -34.76 -14.37
CA ALA A 644 4.65 -34.04 -13.82
C ALA A 644 3.73 -34.99 -13.04
N HIS A 645 3.29 -36.10 -13.64
CA HIS A 645 2.42 -37.07 -12.98
C HIS A 645 3.04 -37.64 -11.68
N THR A 646 4.34 -37.92 -11.69
CA THR A 646 5.05 -38.41 -10.49
C THR A 646 5.07 -37.34 -9.38
N ARG A 647 5.32 -36.08 -9.74
CA ARG A 647 5.35 -34.96 -8.79
C ARG A 647 3.95 -34.60 -8.26
N GLU A 648 2.91 -34.72 -9.07
CA GLU A 648 1.51 -34.59 -8.64
C GLU A 648 1.15 -35.63 -7.58
N LEU A 649 1.56 -36.89 -7.79
CA LEU A 649 1.32 -37.96 -6.82
C LEU A 649 2.04 -37.71 -5.50
N ILE A 650 3.31 -37.28 -5.54
CA ILE A 650 4.09 -36.90 -4.35
C ILE A 650 3.38 -35.78 -3.60
N SER A 651 2.94 -34.74 -4.31
CA SER A 651 2.25 -33.60 -3.70
C SER A 651 0.93 -34.00 -3.05
N THR A 652 0.11 -34.79 -3.75
CA THR A 652 -1.19 -35.27 -3.25
C THR A 652 -1.01 -36.15 -2.00
N ALA A 653 -0.03 -37.06 -2.02
CA ALA A 653 0.30 -37.88 -0.85
C ALA A 653 0.80 -37.03 0.33
N GLY A 654 1.61 -36.01 0.06
CA GLY A 654 2.06 -35.04 1.06
C GLY A 654 0.91 -34.25 1.69
N ALA A 655 -0.04 -33.78 0.88
CA ALA A 655 -1.21 -33.04 1.35
C ALA A 655 -2.15 -33.92 2.21
N PHE A 656 -2.41 -35.16 1.78
CA PHE A 656 -3.20 -36.11 2.56
C PHE A 656 -2.54 -36.43 3.92
N THR A 657 -1.22 -36.64 3.91
CA THR A 657 -0.43 -36.87 5.12
C THR A 657 -0.48 -35.66 6.05
N ALA A 658 -0.35 -34.44 5.51
CA ALA A 658 -0.44 -33.21 6.28
C ALA A 658 -1.80 -33.04 6.97
N PHE A 659 -2.90 -33.26 6.23
CA PHE A 659 -4.25 -33.21 6.77
C PHE A 659 -4.46 -34.26 7.87
N ALA A 660 -4.09 -35.53 7.61
CA ALA A 660 -4.29 -36.63 8.53
C ALA A 660 -3.45 -36.46 9.81
N ALA A 661 -2.18 -36.07 9.67
CA ALA A 661 -1.29 -35.83 10.79
C ALA A 661 -1.76 -34.65 11.66
N GLY A 662 -2.03 -33.49 11.04
CA GLY A 662 -2.46 -32.29 11.78
C GLY A 662 -3.78 -32.50 12.52
N SER A 663 -4.78 -33.08 11.84
CA SER A 663 -6.09 -33.36 12.43
C SER A 663 -6.02 -34.45 13.51
N GLY A 664 -5.24 -35.51 13.27
CA GLY A 664 -5.05 -36.61 14.23
C GLY A 664 -4.35 -36.16 15.51
N VAL A 665 -3.31 -35.34 15.40
CA VAL A 665 -2.61 -34.77 16.56
C VAL A 665 -3.54 -33.81 17.32
N ALA A 666 -4.32 -32.96 16.64
CA ALA A 666 -5.27 -32.08 17.29
C ALA A 666 -6.36 -32.86 18.06
N TYR A 667 -6.87 -33.95 17.48
CA TYR A 667 -7.83 -34.84 18.14
C TYR A 667 -7.22 -35.50 19.37
N TRP A 668 -6.01 -36.04 19.27
CA TRP A 668 -5.30 -36.64 20.39
C TRP A 668 -5.10 -35.62 21.54
N VAL A 669 -4.59 -34.43 21.25
CA VAL A 669 -4.29 -33.41 22.27
C VAL A 669 -5.55 -32.89 22.95
N TYR A 670 -6.58 -32.49 22.19
CA TYR A 670 -7.70 -31.71 22.75
C TYR A 670 -8.95 -32.53 23.03
N VAL A 671 -9.15 -33.67 22.38
CA VAL A 671 -10.30 -34.56 22.64
C VAL A 671 -9.90 -35.70 23.56
N LYS A 672 -8.87 -36.48 23.20
CA LYS A 672 -8.49 -37.68 23.97
C LYS A 672 -7.81 -37.31 25.30
N GLU A 673 -6.83 -36.42 25.27
CA GLU A 673 -6.05 -36.03 26.46
C GLU A 673 -6.56 -34.74 27.13
N ALA A 674 -7.74 -34.24 26.73
CA ALA A 674 -8.39 -33.05 27.30
C ALA A 674 -7.46 -31.81 27.46
N GLY A 675 -6.52 -31.61 26.53
CA GLY A 675 -5.58 -30.50 26.52
C GLY A 675 -4.39 -30.62 27.48
N ARG A 676 -4.23 -31.75 28.20
CA ARG A 676 -3.06 -31.99 29.08
C ARG A 676 -1.71 -31.84 28.36
N PRO A 677 -1.49 -32.39 27.15
CA PRO A 677 -0.20 -32.30 26.48
C PRO A 677 0.18 -30.86 26.11
N ALA A 678 -0.80 -30.03 25.73
CA ALA A 678 -0.58 -28.62 25.45
C ALA A 678 -0.19 -27.83 26.71
N ARG A 679 -0.83 -28.13 27.85
CA ARG A 679 -0.48 -27.52 29.15
C ARG A 679 0.91 -27.93 29.61
N GLU A 680 1.27 -29.21 29.46
CA GLU A 680 2.62 -29.68 29.77
C GLU A 680 3.68 -29.03 28.90
N LEU A 681 3.43 -28.88 27.60
CA LEU A 681 4.37 -28.24 26.68
C LEU A 681 4.60 -26.77 27.06
N MET A 682 3.52 -26.07 27.42
CA MET A 682 3.59 -24.70 27.95
C MET A 682 4.48 -24.61 29.20
N LEU A 683 4.40 -25.61 30.10
CA LEU A 683 5.21 -25.65 31.33
C LEU A 683 6.66 -26.09 31.09
N LYS A 684 6.90 -26.99 30.13
CA LYS A 684 8.23 -27.52 29.80
C LYS A 684 9.07 -26.51 29.01
N VAL A 685 8.46 -25.75 28.10
CA VAL A 685 9.16 -24.77 27.24
C VAL A 685 8.46 -23.40 27.26
N PRO A 686 8.36 -22.73 28.43
CA PRO A 686 7.56 -21.51 28.59
C PRO A 686 8.07 -20.35 27.72
N ARG A 687 9.39 -20.26 27.50
CA ARG A 687 9.98 -19.21 26.66
C ARG A 687 9.57 -19.31 25.20
N LEU A 688 9.59 -20.52 24.63
CA LEU A 688 9.19 -20.74 23.24
C LEU A 688 7.68 -20.55 23.08
N TYR A 689 6.88 -21.09 24.00
CA TYR A 689 5.43 -20.88 24.00
C TYR A 689 5.07 -19.40 24.05
N ARG A 690 5.72 -18.64 24.95
CA ARG A 690 5.52 -17.20 25.07
C ARG A 690 5.94 -16.45 23.80
N LEU A 691 7.07 -16.82 23.18
CA LEU A 691 7.53 -16.21 21.93
C LEU A 691 6.50 -16.37 20.79
N VAL A 692 5.94 -17.58 20.63
CA VAL A 692 4.92 -17.83 19.58
C VAL A 692 3.59 -17.16 19.94
N LEU A 693 3.23 -17.13 21.23
CA LEU A 693 2.03 -16.45 21.73
C LEU A 693 2.11 -14.93 21.49
N GLU A 694 3.27 -14.33 21.75
CA GLU A 694 3.64 -12.94 21.44
C GLU A 694 3.99 -12.77 19.94
N LYS A 695 3.46 -13.63 19.06
CA LYS A 695 3.49 -13.44 17.60
C LYS A 695 4.91 -13.34 17.02
N TRP A 696 5.85 -14.11 17.57
CA TRP A 696 7.29 -14.04 17.28
C TRP A 696 7.96 -12.70 17.61
N ARG A 697 7.27 -11.85 18.39
CA ARG A 697 7.67 -10.49 18.73
C ARG A 697 7.98 -9.59 17.53
N VAL A 698 7.33 -9.89 16.40
CA VAL A 698 7.49 -9.11 15.17
C VAL A 698 6.90 -7.70 15.34
N ASP A 699 5.77 -7.59 16.05
CA ASP A 699 5.18 -6.30 16.41
C ASP A 699 6.17 -5.41 17.15
N GLU A 700 6.81 -5.94 18.20
CA GLU A 700 7.77 -5.23 19.05
C GLU A 700 9.06 -4.92 18.31
N LEU A 701 9.49 -5.80 17.40
CA LEU A 701 10.63 -5.53 16.52
C LEU A 701 10.31 -4.34 15.61
N TYR A 702 9.13 -4.29 15.03
CA TYR A 702 8.70 -3.21 14.14
C TYR A 702 8.62 -1.88 14.88
N ASP A 703 8.05 -1.90 16.08
CA ASP A 703 7.92 -0.73 16.96
C ASP A 703 9.30 -0.16 17.34
N LYS A 704 10.24 -1.03 17.75
CA LYS A 704 11.59 -0.61 18.16
C LYS A 704 12.49 -0.18 17.01
N THR A 705 12.32 -0.74 15.82
CA THR A 705 13.25 -0.48 14.69
C THR A 705 12.70 0.59 13.75
N VAL A 706 11.49 0.38 13.23
CA VAL A 706 10.90 1.25 12.22
C VAL A 706 10.22 2.45 12.87
N VAL A 707 9.30 2.21 13.81
CA VAL A 707 8.50 3.30 14.41
C VAL A 707 9.39 4.23 15.23
N SER A 708 10.14 3.70 16.20
CA SER A 708 11.06 4.50 17.00
C SER A 708 12.16 5.17 16.17
N GLY A 709 12.59 4.57 15.06
CA GLY A 709 13.56 5.19 14.14
C GLY A 709 12.97 6.40 13.42
N VAL A 710 11.73 6.29 12.94
CA VAL A 710 11.01 7.41 12.31
C VAL A 710 10.69 8.51 13.33
N ASP A 711 10.28 8.15 14.54
CA ASP A 711 10.01 9.12 15.62
C ASP A 711 11.29 9.89 15.98
N ALA A 712 12.43 9.20 16.12
CA ALA A 712 13.71 9.85 16.39
C ALA A 712 14.15 10.78 15.23
N LEU A 713 13.90 10.40 13.98
CA LEU A 713 14.16 11.26 12.82
C LEU A 713 13.25 12.50 12.81
N ALA A 714 11.96 12.32 13.14
CA ALA A 714 11.00 13.41 13.24
C ALA A 714 11.38 14.39 14.36
N ASP A 715 11.73 13.89 15.54
CA ASP A 715 12.19 14.70 16.68
C ASP A 715 13.49 15.45 16.36
N THR A 716 14.41 14.80 15.65
CA THR A 716 15.66 15.43 15.18
C THR A 716 15.36 16.53 14.18
N ALA A 717 14.48 16.28 13.20
CA ALA A 717 14.08 17.28 12.21
C ALA A 717 13.38 18.47 12.87
N ALA A 718 12.47 18.22 13.83
CA ALA A 718 11.82 19.26 14.61
C ALA A 718 12.82 20.07 15.46
N SER A 719 13.82 19.39 16.04
CA SER A 719 14.89 20.05 16.79
C SER A 719 15.77 20.93 15.91
N VAL A 720 16.04 20.52 14.66
CA VAL A 720 16.76 21.34 13.67
C VAL A 720 15.94 22.55 13.25
N ASP A 721 14.64 22.38 13.01
CA ASP A 721 13.75 23.49 12.65
C ASP A 721 13.65 24.52 13.79
N GLN A 722 13.36 24.07 15.01
CA GLN A 722 13.26 24.95 16.19
C GLN A 722 14.61 25.49 16.66
N GLY A 723 15.70 24.74 16.43
CA GLY A 723 17.03 25.08 16.95
C GLY A 723 17.88 25.90 15.99
N ILE A 724 17.88 25.55 14.69
CA ILE A 724 18.74 26.18 13.69
C ILE A 724 17.93 27.19 12.88
N ILE A 725 16.77 26.79 12.35
CA ILE A 725 15.99 27.64 11.44
C ILE A 725 15.39 28.82 12.20
N ASP A 726 14.69 28.58 13.32
CA ASP A 726 14.14 29.66 14.16
C ASP A 726 15.24 30.56 14.75
N PHE A 727 16.36 29.96 15.17
CA PHE A 727 17.47 30.74 15.73
C PHE A 727 18.12 31.67 14.71
N ILE A 728 18.45 31.17 13.51
CA ILE A 728 19.13 31.97 12.48
C ILE A 728 18.18 32.99 11.89
N LEU A 729 16.95 32.60 11.52
CA LEU A 729 16.05 33.48 10.79
C LEU A 729 15.29 34.46 11.67
N ALA A 730 14.84 34.04 12.86
CA ALA A 730 14.04 34.90 13.73
C ALA A 730 14.87 35.55 14.84
N ARG A 731 15.65 34.76 15.60
CA ARG A 731 16.31 35.27 16.82
C ARG A 731 17.57 36.07 16.53
N LEU A 732 18.42 35.61 15.62
CA LEU A 732 19.69 36.27 15.30
C LEU A 732 19.46 37.57 14.54
N THR A 733 18.55 37.58 13.56
CA THR A 733 18.18 38.79 12.83
C THR A 733 17.55 39.82 13.77
N ALA A 734 16.63 39.42 14.64
CA ALA A 734 16.04 40.30 15.65
C ALA A 734 17.09 40.82 16.63
N LEU A 735 18.05 39.99 17.06
CA LEU A 735 19.15 40.40 17.91
C LEU A 735 20.04 41.45 17.24
N ILE A 736 20.41 41.23 15.97
CA ILE A 736 21.23 42.18 15.21
C ILE A 736 20.50 43.52 15.10
N VAL A 737 19.23 43.51 14.70
CA VAL A 737 18.42 44.74 14.56
C VAL A 737 18.29 45.47 15.91
N ALA A 738 18.01 44.73 16.99
CA ALA A 738 17.88 45.30 18.33
C ALA A 738 19.22 45.86 18.85
N ALA A 739 20.34 45.17 18.61
CA ALA A 739 21.67 45.61 18.98
C ALA A 739 22.05 46.88 18.22
N THR A 740 21.86 46.91 16.89
CA THR A 740 22.11 48.10 16.07
C THR A 740 21.25 49.27 16.51
N GLY A 741 19.96 49.06 16.79
CA GLY A 741 19.07 50.09 17.32
C GLY A 741 19.54 50.64 18.67
N THR A 742 20.02 49.77 19.56
CA THR A 742 20.55 50.18 20.88
C THR A 742 21.81 51.01 20.74
N VAL A 743 22.73 50.64 19.85
CA VAL A 743 23.96 51.39 19.58
C VAL A 743 23.64 52.76 18.95
N LEU A 744 22.77 52.79 17.93
CA LEU A 744 22.35 54.04 17.29
C LEU A 744 21.65 54.98 18.26
N ARG A 745 20.90 54.45 19.24
CA ARG A 745 20.24 55.27 20.28
C ARG A 745 21.25 56.04 21.14
N VAL A 746 22.43 55.48 21.41
CA VAL A 746 23.46 56.13 22.24
C VAL A 746 24.07 57.35 21.54
N ILE A 747 24.04 57.41 20.19
CA ILE A 747 24.51 58.56 19.42
C ILE A 747 23.66 59.81 19.72
N GLN A 748 22.38 59.65 20.05
CA GLN A 748 21.47 60.72 20.41
C GLN A 748 21.39 60.94 21.93
N ASN A 749 22.46 61.48 22.52
CA ASN A 749 22.58 61.68 23.97
C ASN A 749 21.91 62.96 24.52
N GLY A 750 21.16 63.69 23.69
CA GLY A 750 20.45 64.92 24.09
C GLY A 750 21.32 66.17 24.28
N VAL A 751 22.64 66.07 24.11
CA VAL A 751 23.56 67.20 24.25
C VAL A 751 23.62 67.98 22.92
N VAL A 752 23.03 69.17 22.89
CA VAL A 752 22.91 70.02 21.67
C VAL A 752 24.25 70.25 20.96
N HIS A 753 25.34 70.41 21.71
CA HIS A 753 26.69 70.63 21.17
C HIS A 753 27.19 69.48 20.28
N VAL A 754 26.81 68.23 20.58
CA VAL A 754 27.21 67.06 19.79
C VAL A 754 26.52 67.09 18.42
N TYR A 755 25.24 67.46 18.37
CA TYR A 755 24.52 67.61 17.11
C TYR A 755 25.11 68.71 16.24
N ALA A 756 25.47 69.86 16.83
CA ALA A 756 26.14 70.94 16.12
C ALA A 756 27.50 70.49 15.54
N ALA A 757 28.30 69.75 16.31
CA ALA A 757 29.58 69.21 15.83
C ALA A 757 29.39 68.25 14.66
N VAL A 758 28.41 67.33 14.74
CA VAL A 758 28.09 66.40 13.64
C VAL A 758 27.61 67.16 12.39
N MET A 759 26.80 68.21 12.54
CA MET A 759 26.38 69.06 11.42
C MET A 759 27.57 69.76 10.76
N VAL A 760 28.52 70.27 11.55
CA VAL A 760 29.75 70.88 11.03
C VAL A 760 30.60 69.86 10.31
N VAL A 761 30.79 68.65 10.86
CA VAL A 761 31.51 67.56 10.18
C VAL A 761 30.83 67.18 8.87
N GLY A 762 29.50 67.09 8.85
CA GLY A 762 28.72 66.85 7.63
C GLY A 762 28.89 67.98 6.60
N MET A 763 28.86 69.23 7.04
CA MET A 763 29.07 70.41 6.18
C MET A 763 30.49 70.48 5.63
N VAL A 764 31.50 70.13 6.43
CA VAL A 764 32.90 70.02 6.00
C VAL A 764 33.06 68.86 5.02
N GLY A 765 32.43 67.71 5.27
CA GLY A 765 32.47 66.56 4.37
C GLY A 765 31.82 66.86 3.01
N LEU A 766 30.65 67.52 3.02
CA LEU A 766 30.01 68.01 1.80
C LEU A 766 30.87 69.06 1.09
N GLY A 767 31.40 70.04 1.83
CA GLY A 767 32.29 71.06 1.28
C GLY A 767 33.55 70.47 0.66
N TRP A 768 34.18 69.50 1.33
CA TRP A 768 35.32 68.74 0.81
C TRP A 768 34.95 68.01 -0.49
N PHE A 769 33.82 67.30 -0.51
CA PHE A 769 33.34 66.60 -1.69
C PHE A 769 33.14 67.54 -2.89
N PHE A 770 32.68 68.78 -2.67
CA PHE A 770 32.52 69.78 -3.74
C PHE A 770 33.82 70.48 -4.16
N VAL A 771 34.81 70.58 -3.27
CA VAL A 771 36.10 71.25 -3.52
C VAL A 771 37.12 70.31 -4.16
N GLU A 772 37.00 69.00 -3.98
CA GLU A 772 37.86 68.03 -4.63
C GLU A 772 37.36 67.73 -6.06
N PRO A 773 38.17 67.94 -7.11
CA PRO A 773 37.79 67.61 -8.48
C PRO A 773 37.69 66.08 -8.69
N HIS A 774 36.52 65.61 -9.08
CA HIS A 774 36.28 64.19 -9.41
C HIS A 774 36.43 63.97 -10.91
N ALA A 775 37.56 63.42 -11.32
CA ALA A 775 37.95 63.25 -12.71
C ALA A 775 37.47 61.90 -13.29
N ASP A 776 36.14 61.71 -13.39
CA ASP A 776 35.56 60.52 -14.02
C ASP A 776 35.06 60.80 -15.44
N PHE A 777 34.92 59.77 -16.28
CA PHE A 777 34.35 59.89 -17.63
C PHE A 777 33.46 58.70 -18.00
N THR A 778 32.64 58.91 -19.02
CA THR A 778 31.80 57.88 -19.66
C THR A 778 32.30 57.59 -21.07
N VAL A 779 32.11 56.36 -21.55
CA VAL A 779 32.58 55.93 -22.88
C VAL A 779 31.39 55.65 -23.78
N VAL A 780 31.38 56.27 -24.95
CA VAL A 780 30.37 56.07 -25.99
C VAL A 780 31.05 55.53 -27.25
N GLU A 781 30.69 54.31 -27.65
CA GLU A 781 31.18 53.68 -28.88
C GLU A 781 30.31 54.07 -30.07
N GLN A 782 30.93 54.54 -31.16
CA GLN A 782 30.26 54.80 -32.44
C GLN A 782 31.11 54.25 -33.61
N ASN A 783 30.57 53.28 -34.35
CA ASN A 783 31.17 52.74 -35.58
C ASN A 783 32.66 52.34 -35.48
N GLY A 784 33.08 51.79 -34.33
CA GLY A 784 34.45 51.31 -34.11
C GLY A 784 35.45 52.33 -33.55
N ASP A 785 35.02 53.58 -33.34
CA ASP A 785 35.74 54.63 -32.62
C ASP A 785 35.10 54.89 -31.25
N TYR A 786 35.92 55.12 -30.21
CA TYR A 786 35.45 55.40 -28.86
C TYR A 786 35.55 56.90 -28.56
N THR A 787 34.45 57.50 -28.12
CA THR A 787 34.42 58.87 -27.60
C THR A 787 34.32 58.82 -26.09
N LEU A 788 35.30 59.39 -25.39
CA LEU A 788 35.33 59.53 -23.94
C LEU A 788 34.76 60.89 -23.58
N GLN A 789 33.67 60.92 -22.81
CA GLN A 789 33.02 62.13 -22.35
C GLN A 789 33.26 62.33 -20.85
N ALA A 790 33.95 63.40 -20.48
CA ALA A 790 34.24 63.72 -19.09
C ALA A 790 32.95 63.99 -18.29
N GLY A 791 32.94 63.62 -17.02
CA GLY A 791 31.85 63.91 -16.09
C GLY A 791 31.70 65.40 -15.85
N SER A 792 30.46 65.88 -15.80
CA SER A 792 30.15 67.30 -15.59
C SER A 792 30.28 67.70 -14.12
N GLY A 793 30.95 68.81 -13.84
CA GLY A 793 31.02 69.43 -12.51
C GLY A 793 31.05 70.97 -12.59
N PRO A 794 30.78 71.67 -11.49
CA PRO A 794 30.68 73.13 -11.48
C PRO A 794 32.04 73.78 -11.82
N GLY A 795 32.08 74.45 -12.97
CA GLY A 795 33.27 75.14 -13.49
C GLY A 795 34.43 74.19 -13.78
N TYR A 796 34.14 72.94 -14.18
CA TYR A 796 35.15 71.98 -14.59
C TYR A 796 35.67 72.33 -15.99
N GLU A 797 36.99 72.45 -16.09
CA GLU A 797 37.72 72.54 -17.35
C GLU A 797 38.54 71.26 -17.53
N PHE A 798 38.58 70.73 -18.74
CA PHE A 798 39.11 69.40 -19.03
C PHE A 798 40.40 69.49 -19.83
N ARG A 799 41.35 68.62 -19.51
CA ARG A 799 42.55 68.38 -20.30
C ARG A 799 42.75 66.88 -20.49
N TRP A 800 42.78 66.48 -21.75
CA TRP A 800 42.91 65.09 -22.15
C TRP A 800 44.32 64.77 -22.63
N TYR A 801 44.82 63.62 -22.20
CA TYR A 801 46.06 63.00 -22.66
C TYR A 801 45.68 61.71 -23.39
N PRO A 802 45.68 61.71 -24.74
CA PRO A 802 45.31 60.53 -25.54
C PRO A 802 46.19 59.31 -25.29
N ASP A 803 47.42 59.55 -24.84
CA ASP A 803 48.38 58.56 -24.39
C ASP A 803 49.05 59.16 -23.15
N ALA A 804 48.95 58.50 -22.01
CA ALA A 804 49.38 59.05 -20.71
C ALA A 804 50.86 59.48 -20.65
N THR A 805 51.66 59.03 -21.62
CA THR A 805 53.11 59.32 -21.72
C THR A 805 53.46 60.45 -22.70
N LYS A 806 52.48 61.02 -23.43
CA LYS A 806 52.70 62.03 -24.48
C LYS A 806 52.15 63.41 -24.10
N GLU A 807 52.47 64.42 -24.91
CA GLU A 807 51.96 65.79 -24.74
C GLU A 807 50.41 65.84 -24.81
N PRO A 808 49.76 66.73 -24.03
CA PRO A 808 48.31 66.82 -23.99
C PRO A 808 47.73 67.27 -25.33
N GLN A 809 46.50 66.87 -25.63
CA GLN A 809 45.82 67.23 -26.88
C GLN A 809 45.70 68.76 -27.07
N THR A 810 45.52 69.49 -25.96
CA THR A 810 45.56 70.94 -25.88
C THR A 810 46.45 71.37 -24.72
N LYS A 811 47.31 72.39 -24.91
CA LYS A 811 48.19 72.89 -23.84
C LYS A 811 47.39 73.56 -22.72
N ASP A 812 46.28 74.21 -23.05
CA ASP A 812 45.37 74.84 -22.08
C ASP A 812 44.17 73.94 -21.75
N PHE A 813 43.62 74.11 -20.54
CA PHE A 813 42.37 73.47 -20.14
C PHE A 813 41.22 74.04 -20.98
N SER A 814 40.34 73.18 -21.47
CA SER A 814 39.25 73.59 -22.38
C SER A 814 37.90 73.10 -21.88
N VAL A 815 36.82 73.73 -22.36
CA VAL A 815 35.44 73.29 -22.10
C VAL A 815 35.06 72.08 -22.96
N SER A 816 35.91 71.66 -23.90
CA SER A 816 35.67 70.47 -24.71
C SER A 816 35.79 69.22 -23.83
N ASP A 817 34.65 68.60 -23.56
CA ASP A 817 34.46 67.47 -22.66
C ASP A 817 34.77 66.11 -23.30
N ASN A 818 34.97 66.08 -24.63
CA ASN A 818 35.06 64.85 -25.41
C ASN A 818 36.46 64.61 -26.00
N LEU A 819 36.97 63.39 -25.83
CA LEU A 819 38.17 62.87 -26.50
C LEU A 819 37.82 61.67 -27.38
N LYS A 820 38.19 61.71 -28.66
CA LYS A 820 38.05 60.56 -29.57
C LYS A 820 39.34 59.75 -29.60
N VAL A 821 39.25 58.45 -29.33
CA VAL A 821 40.40 57.53 -29.31
C VAL A 821 40.07 56.29 -30.15
N HIS A 822 40.98 55.93 -31.04
CA HIS A 822 40.90 54.71 -31.83
C HIS A 822 41.84 53.64 -31.25
N VAL A 823 41.28 52.62 -30.61
CA VAL A 823 42.05 51.48 -30.08
C VAL A 823 41.86 50.28 -31.02
N ALA A 824 42.98 49.79 -31.57
CA ALA A 824 42.98 48.62 -32.45
C ALA A 824 42.69 47.31 -31.66
N ASP A 825 42.10 46.33 -32.33
CA ASP A 825 41.75 45.02 -31.74
C ASP A 825 42.94 44.36 -31.03
N GLY A 826 42.72 43.90 -29.78
CA GLY A 826 43.73 43.21 -28.96
C GLY A 826 44.77 44.11 -28.30
N LYS A 827 44.64 45.45 -28.41
CA LYS A 827 45.56 46.41 -27.79
C LYS A 827 44.90 47.19 -26.64
N SER A 828 45.73 47.64 -25.72
CA SER A 828 45.36 48.51 -24.60
C SER A 828 45.96 49.89 -24.80
N GLN A 829 45.21 50.94 -24.49
CA GLN A 829 45.67 52.33 -24.53
C GLN A 829 45.34 53.02 -23.21
N THR A 830 46.33 53.65 -22.59
CA THR A 830 46.14 54.40 -21.34
C THR A 830 45.90 55.86 -21.65
N VAL A 831 44.73 56.34 -21.28
CA VAL A 831 44.28 57.73 -21.43
C VAL A 831 44.29 58.37 -20.05
N LYS A 832 44.75 59.61 -19.96
CA LYS A 832 44.75 60.37 -18.70
C LYS A 832 43.85 61.61 -18.84
N LEU A 833 42.98 61.81 -17.85
CA LEU A 833 42.10 62.95 -17.72
C LEU A 833 42.57 63.82 -16.56
N GLU A 834 42.81 65.10 -16.83
CA GLU A 834 42.97 66.12 -15.80
C GLU A 834 41.74 67.01 -15.81
N VAL A 835 41.08 67.14 -14.66
CA VAL A 835 39.93 68.01 -14.46
C VAL A 835 40.33 69.11 -13.50
N LYS A 836 40.25 70.34 -13.96
CA LYS A 836 40.45 71.52 -13.14
C LYS A 836 39.10 72.07 -12.73
N ASN A 837 38.85 72.21 -11.44
CA ASN A 837 37.58 72.78 -10.97
C ASN A 837 37.61 74.32 -10.90
N ALA A 838 36.46 74.91 -10.59
CA ALA A 838 36.29 76.36 -10.41
C ALA A 838 37.24 76.98 -9.35
N PHE A 839 37.76 76.17 -8.43
CA PHE A 839 38.69 76.60 -7.38
C PHE A 839 40.17 76.44 -7.79
N GLY A 840 40.44 76.04 -9.04
CA GLY A 840 41.78 75.89 -9.59
C GLY A 840 42.53 74.62 -9.14
N ARG A 841 41.88 73.70 -8.43
CA ARG A 841 42.46 72.39 -8.09
C ARG A 841 42.33 71.45 -9.28
N ILE A 842 43.37 70.64 -9.50
CA ILE A 842 43.44 69.70 -10.60
C ILE A 842 43.34 68.29 -10.02
N GLY A 843 42.31 67.56 -10.45
CA GLY A 843 42.12 66.14 -10.20
C GLY A 843 42.60 65.38 -11.41
N THR A 844 43.38 64.33 -11.19
CA THR A 844 44.02 63.59 -12.26
C THR A 844 43.70 62.13 -12.12
N LYS A 845 43.25 61.52 -13.21
CA LYS A 845 42.89 60.11 -13.20
C LYS A 845 43.26 59.47 -14.53
N ALA A 846 43.94 58.33 -14.46
CA ALA A 846 44.41 57.60 -15.61
C ALA A 846 43.63 56.30 -15.75
N TYR A 847 43.21 55.99 -16.98
CA TYR A 847 42.40 54.83 -17.28
C TYR A 847 43.02 54.08 -18.44
N THR A 848 43.14 52.78 -18.31
CA THR A 848 43.56 51.90 -19.39
C THR A 848 42.33 51.30 -20.05
N ILE A 849 42.17 51.60 -21.34
CA ILE A 849 41.09 51.11 -22.19
C ILE A 849 41.64 49.94 -22.99
N THR A 850 41.09 48.75 -22.78
CA THR A 850 41.50 47.53 -23.49
C THR A 850 40.38 47.07 -24.43
N ARG A 851 40.70 46.99 -25.72
CA ARG A 851 39.80 46.40 -26.73
C ARG A 851 40.14 44.92 -26.90
N PRO A 852 39.25 43.97 -26.55
CA PRO A 852 39.49 42.56 -26.79
C PRO A 852 39.57 42.27 -28.30
N ALA A 853 40.48 41.38 -28.74
CA ALA A 853 40.50 40.93 -30.14
C ALA A 853 39.22 40.11 -30.43
N SER A 854 38.61 40.33 -31.61
CA SER A 854 37.26 39.88 -32.04
C SER A 854 36.69 38.53 -31.53
N PRO A 855 35.35 38.36 -31.53
CA PRO A 855 34.59 37.76 -30.45
C PRO A 855 34.24 36.29 -30.68
N ILE A 856 34.45 35.45 -29.67
CA ILE A 856 33.58 34.30 -29.45
C ILE A 856 32.49 34.79 -28.48
N SER A 857 31.27 34.91 -29.00
CA SER A 857 30.06 35.48 -28.36
C SER A 857 29.96 37.01 -28.35
N GLY A 858 28.91 37.51 -29.00
CA GLY A 858 28.60 38.94 -29.08
C GLY A 858 28.23 39.52 -27.72
N ALA A 859 29.24 40.11 -27.06
CA ALA A 859 29.14 41.16 -26.04
C ALA A 859 30.58 41.49 -25.59
N GLY A 860 31.40 42.02 -26.50
CA GLY A 860 32.75 42.48 -26.17
C GLY A 860 32.70 43.82 -25.46
N THR A 861 32.21 43.89 -24.23
CA THR A 861 32.27 45.11 -23.41
C THR A 861 33.73 45.52 -23.21
N VAL A 862 34.08 46.74 -23.62
CA VAL A 862 35.39 47.35 -23.37
C VAL A 862 35.71 47.29 -21.88
N GLN A 863 36.87 46.75 -21.52
CA GLN A 863 37.32 46.80 -20.13
C GLN A 863 38.09 48.10 -19.90
N ILE A 864 37.56 48.92 -19.00
CA ILE A 864 38.21 50.14 -18.52
C ILE A 864 38.72 49.83 -17.11
N ARG A 865 40.03 49.92 -16.91
CA ARG A 865 40.64 49.81 -15.57
C ARG A 865 41.28 51.12 -15.19
N GLU A 866 40.86 51.64 -14.04
CA GLU A 866 41.54 52.74 -13.34
C GLU A 866 42.94 52.26 -12.92
N GLN A 867 43.96 53.10 -13.12
CA GLN A 867 45.34 52.83 -12.71
C GLN A 867 45.67 53.45 -11.36
#